data_AF-A0A950MV92-F1
#
_entry.id   AF-A0A950MV92-F1
#
_cell.length_a   1.000
_cell.length_b   1.000
_cell.length_c   1.000
_cell.angle_alpha   90.00
_cell.angle_beta   90.00
_cell.angle_gamma   90.00
#
_symmetry.space_group_name_H-M   'P 1'
#
loop_
_entity.id
_entity.type
_entity.pdbx_description
1 polymer ?
#
loop_
_entity_poly.entity_id
_entity_poly.type
_entity_poly.pdbx_seq_one_letter_code
_entity_poly.pdbx_strand_id
1 'polypeptide(L)'
;MTFPTVTGVHLLPSTGEFAYDTISAVGFQRGSSGLNNATILNFFSSSPGAPTDYSNAITQFQADHPECKTVSLVIAWFFDSLDASTCRVYPSTNFILGQFEQWNSAAFAPVNWKVSGLTEQDFPGLIPLPSLPGSTSFVYGGTPSDPSVVRCIRDLRSRGFNVVFYPFLLGTGSGFPWRGRITSPGDLTQTATNDVASFMGNAAAGDFIRDSINLTVGYAGAAGLFDWTFRRMILHYANLCVIAGGVNLFVIGSELRGLEILRGPTWTKPGAVDGSGNAIWDYPMVAALNQLADDVRTTFDNAGLTKNSATSENLITYSADWSSWMGWQHAGANGQWPHLDQLWANANIDFVSFDNYMPLTDWTTGPGGLDATNWKEPKFTGAWPPGPTQLNGLGLSGPPTIYSTSYLKANIEGGQYFNWFYNDSNNLGRGLDPNGTDLQVSLPEGDRLIQSRNNYFSQQEILANKQLRWWWSNIHQAVYDSGDGQGFAPHGPQTKWSPNSKSIITLEYGFAACDKSTNQPNVFFDPKSTESFTAYWSIWDPANELGYLPRRDDTIQALALQSVYEYWNVDGNNESVGGLSMLNWSFCCVWNTDARPFPTFPILNSAWGDTGNWAQGLWIGTNRAVLPPPVPSLPPTPPNFPVLALGPSLAWSVHIKPKFKTEIGQHVSGRETRIHQFANPYFDIDLTYDLLRTDAAHLELQAIAGFFEQASGEATPFWIEPPGLSAVIGQPIGAGNGSQTVFPLVASIGSYTGPVYGTSGVTAVYLNGVAQPNGWSVSSGYLPQITFTSAPGVGVGIAADFGILWLCRFAEDVRDFEEFMTMLWALRTVRLVTVRA
;
A
#
# COMPACT_ATOMS: atom_id res chain seq x y z
N MET A 1 0.58 18.80 8.56
CA MET A 1 -0.03 18.49 7.26
C MET A 1 -1.32 17.73 7.54
N THR A 2 -2.39 18.09 6.85
CA THR A 2 -3.68 17.35 6.88
C THR A 2 -3.56 16.08 6.05
N PHE A 3 -4.34 15.05 6.36
CA PHE A 3 -4.39 13.80 5.62
C PHE A 3 -4.76 14.04 4.13
N PRO A 4 -4.34 13.19 3.18
CA PRO A 4 -4.65 13.34 1.76
C PRO A 4 -6.16 13.44 1.49
N THR A 5 -6.55 14.20 0.46
CA THR A 5 -7.93 14.25 -0.02
C THR A 5 -8.35 12.88 -0.56
N VAL A 6 -9.43 12.32 -0.02
CA VAL A 6 -10.02 11.05 -0.45
C VAL A 6 -11.43 11.30 -0.95
N THR A 7 -11.69 11.12 -2.25
CA THR A 7 -12.99 11.42 -2.87
C THR A 7 -13.93 10.21 -2.91
N GLY A 8 -13.36 9.00 -2.87
CA GLY A 8 -14.09 7.74 -2.83
C GLY A 8 -13.35 6.71 -1.98
N VAL A 9 -14.08 5.79 -1.35
CA VAL A 9 -13.50 4.76 -0.48
C VAL A 9 -14.24 3.42 -0.60
N HIS A 10 -13.53 2.32 -0.43
CA HIS A 10 -14.15 1.01 -0.21
C HIS A 10 -14.55 0.82 1.24
N LEU A 11 -15.79 0.38 1.47
CA LEU A 11 -16.29 0.03 2.79
C LEU A 11 -16.15 -1.48 3.02
N LEU A 12 -15.29 -1.83 3.97
CA LEU A 12 -15.04 -3.17 4.51
C LEU A 12 -15.84 -3.42 5.79
N PRO A 13 -15.96 -4.67 6.31
CA PRO A 13 -15.17 -5.90 6.07
C PRO A 13 -15.59 -6.79 4.89
N SER A 14 -16.59 -6.43 4.10
CA SER A 14 -17.25 -7.24 3.05
C SER A 14 -18.00 -8.50 3.49
N THR A 15 -17.79 -8.91 4.74
CA THR A 15 -18.38 -10.11 5.36
C THR A 15 -18.97 -9.78 6.74
N GLY A 16 -19.69 -10.71 7.34
CA GLY A 16 -20.52 -10.53 8.54
C GLY A 16 -22.00 -10.40 8.17
N GLU A 17 -22.80 -11.32 8.68
CA GLU A 17 -24.22 -11.51 8.33
C GLU A 17 -25.05 -10.23 8.46
N PHE A 18 -24.73 -9.39 9.45
CA PHE A 18 -25.42 -8.13 9.74
C PHE A 18 -24.46 -6.95 9.92
N ALA A 19 -23.21 -7.06 9.44
CA ALA A 19 -22.16 -6.07 9.69
C ALA A 19 -22.52 -4.65 9.19
N TYR A 20 -23.19 -4.56 8.04
CA TYR A 20 -23.63 -3.30 7.43
C TYR A 20 -25.03 -2.84 7.85
N ASP A 21 -25.67 -3.55 8.78
CA ASP A 21 -27.06 -3.29 9.11
C ASP A 21 -27.17 -2.04 10.00
N THR A 22 -28.22 -1.25 9.78
CA THR A 22 -28.57 -0.12 10.64
C THR A 22 -29.38 -0.56 11.87
N ILE A 23 -29.73 -1.85 11.95
CA ILE A 23 -30.48 -2.46 13.05
C ILE A 23 -29.55 -3.39 13.84
N SER A 24 -29.53 -3.23 15.17
CA SER A 24 -28.76 -4.09 16.08
C SER A 24 -29.18 -5.56 15.94
N ALA A 25 -28.20 -6.45 15.78
CA ALA A 25 -28.41 -7.88 15.60
C ALA A 25 -27.53 -8.73 16.53
N VAL A 26 -28.11 -9.82 17.03
CA VAL A 26 -27.39 -10.88 17.77
C VAL A 26 -27.57 -12.22 17.06
N GLY A 27 -26.59 -13.11 17.23
CA GLY A 27 -26.62 -14.46 16.67
C GLY A 27 -26.36 -15.53 17.72
N PHE A 28 -26.89 -16.72 17.47
CA PHE A 28 -26.76 -17.89 18.33
C PHE A 28 -26.25 -19.07 17.49
N GLN A 29 -24.99 -19.45 17.66
CA GLN A 29 -24.40 -20.56 16.90
C GLN A 29 -24.88 -21.91 17.42
N ARG A 30 -24.95 -22.93 16.56
CA ARG A 30 -25.25 -24.30 16.97
C ARG A 30 -23.97 -25.02 17.43
N GLY A 31 -23.92 -25.35 18.71
CA GLY A 31 -22.93 -26.26 19.29
C GLY A 31 -23.45 -27.70 19.43
N SER A 32 -22.64 -28.57 20.04
CA SER A 32 -22.99 -29.99 20.25
C SER A 32 -24.17 -30.20 21.21
N SER A 33 -24.41 -29.26 22.13
CA SER A 33 -25.48 -29.32 23.14
C SER A 33 -26.70 -28.45 22.83
N GLY A 34 -26.78 -27.84 21.64
CA GLY A 34 -27.84 -26.90 21.26
C GLY A 34 -27.30 -25.55 20.82
N LEU A 35 -28.10 -24.49 21.01
CA LEU A 35 -27.66 -23.12 20.71
C LEU A 35 -26.70 -22.61 21.79
N ASN A 36 -25.64 -21.93 21.36
CA ASN A 36 -24.70 -21.21 22.22
C ASN A 36 -25.32 -19.91 22.74
N ASN A 37 -24.62 -19.22 23.63
CA ASN A 37 -25.00 -17.89 24.09
C ASN A 37 -25.03 -16.88 22.94
N ALA A 38 -25.84 -15.83 23.12
CA ALA A 38 -25.94 -14.72 22.18
C ALA A 38 -24.56 -14.10 21.91
N THR A 39 -24.25 -13.90 20.64
CA THR A 39 -23.07 -13.19 20.15
C THR A 39 -23.53 -11.87 19.53
N ILE A 40 -22.91 -10.76 19.92
CA ILE A 40 -23.14 -9.44 19.32
C ILE A 40 -22.59 -9.46 17.89
N LEU A 41 -23.34 -8.91 16.92
CA LEU A 41 -22.90 -8.91 15.52
C LEU A 41 -22.47 -7.53 15.01
N ASN A 42 -23.11 -6.44 15.45
CA ASN A 42 -22.91 -5.13 14.84
C ASN A 42 -23.19 -3.92 15.76
N PHE A 43 -23.06 -4.07 17.07
CA PHE A 43 -23.24 -2.97 18.02
C PHE A 43 -22.23 -3.02 19.18
N PHE A 44 -20.99 -3.43 18.92
CA PHE A 44 -19.94 -3.53 19.95
C PHE A 44 -19.61 -2.18 20.59
N SER A 45 -19.79 -1.08 19.85
CA SER A 45 -19.57 0.29 20.32
C SER A 45 -20.76 0.91 21.06
N SER A 46 -21.91 0.23 21.12
CA SER A 46 -23.17 0.83 21.57
C SER A 46 -24.09 -0.16 22.30
N SER A 47 -25.28 0.31 22.71
CA SER A 47 -26.32 -0.53 23.32
C SER A 47 -27.36 -0.97 22.29
N PRO A 48 -28.14 -2.05 22.52
CA PRO A 48 -29.21 -2.45 21.61
C PRO A 48 -30.17 -1.30 21.29
N GLY A 49 -30.47 -1.10 20.01
CA GLY A 49 -31.36 -0.04 19.53
C GLY A 49 -30.73 1.35 19.42
N ALA A 50 -29.48 1.52 19.84
CA ALA A 50 -28.66 2.68 19.50
C ALA A 50 -28.06 2.49 18.08
N PRO A 51 -27.43 3.54 17.50
CA PRO A 51 -26.72 3.40 16.23
C PRO A 51 -25.74 2.22 16.24
N THR A 52 -25.77 1.41 15.18
CA THR A 52 -24.90 0.25 14.98
C THR A 52 -23.45 0.67 14.73
N ASP A 53 -22.54 -0.29 14.78
CA ASP A 53 -21.12 -0.10 14.46
C ASP A 53 -20.94 0.54 13.08
N TYR A 54 -21.63 0.02 12.05
CA TYR A 54 -21.69 0.63 10.72
C TYR A 54 -22.12 2.10 10.77
N SER A 55 -23.24 2.37 11.47
CA SER A 55 -23.82 3.71 11.56
C SER A 55 -22.86 4.70 12.23
N ASN A 56 -22.13 4.26 13.26
CA ASN A 56 -21.12 5.06 13.94
C ASN A 56 -19.90 5.29 13.05
N ALA A 57 -19.39 4.23 12.42
CA ALA A 57 -18.21 4.27 11.57
C ALA A 57 -18.41 5.20 10.36
N ILE A 58 -19.53 5.09 9.64
CA ILE A 58 -19.78 5.94 8.49
C ILE A 58 -20.04 7.41 8.88
N THR A 59 -20.66 7.65 10.05
CA THR A 59 -20.83 9.01 10.58
C THR A 59 -19.50 9.64 10.92
N GLN A 60 -18.61 8.89 11.58
CA GLN A 60 -17.25 9.32 11.89
C GLN A 60 -16.45 9.59 10.61
N PHE A 61 -16.50 8.68 9.64
CA PHE A 61 -15.81 8.82 8.36
C PHE A 61 -16.27 10.05 7.59
N GLN A 62 -17.58 10.29 7.51
CA GLN A 62 -18.12 11.46 6.82
C GLN A 62 -17.72 12.78 7.50
N ALA A 63 -17.54 12.78 8.83
CA ALA A 63 -17.07 13.94 9.57
C ALA A 63 -15.57 14.20 9.35
N ASP A 64 -14.76 13.14 9.27
CA ASP A 64 -13.31 13.21 9.08
C ASP A 64 -12.92 13.49 7.62
N HIS A 65 -13.75 13.03 6.66
CA HIS A 65 -13.56 13.18 5.21
C HIS A 65 -14.79 13.78 4.52
N PRO A 66 -15.15 15.05 4.83
CA PRO A 66 -16.32 15.69 4.22
C PRO A 66 -16.20 15.86 2.69
N GLU A 67 -14.98 15.81 2.15
CA GLU A 67 -14.67 15.79 0.73
C GLU A 67 -15.00 14.46 0.04
N CYS A 68 -15.06 13.35 0.79
CA CYS A 68 -15.41 12.05 0.24
C CYS A 68 -16.90 12.01 -0.09
N LYS A 69 -17.22 11.78 -1.37
CA LYS A 69 -18.60 11.73 -1.88
C LYS A 69 -19.00 10.36 -2.40
N THR A 70 -18.10 9.38 -2.43
CA THR A 70 -18.38 8.05 -2.97
C THR A 70 -18.01 6.96 -1.98
N VAL A 71 -18.93 6.02 -1.77
CA VAL A 71 -18.69 4.81 -0.97
C VAL A 71 -18.93 3.59 -1.85
N SER A 72 -17.89 2.79 -2.01
CA SER A 72 -17.97 1.47 -2.64
C SER A 72 -18.29 0.41 -1.60
N LEU A 73 -19.54 -0.05 -1.58
CA LEU A 73 -20.02 -1.09 -0.70
C LEU A 73 -19.55 -2.47 -1.22
N VAL A 74 -18.51 -3.02 -0.58
CA VAL A 74 -17.96 -4.33 -0.92
C VAL A 74 -18.78 -5.41 -0.24
N ILE A 75 -19.33 -6.37 -0.99
CA ILE A 75 -20.11 -7.50 -0.45
C ILE A 75 -19.57 -8.81 -1.00
N ALA A 76 -19.11 -9.70 -0.13
CA ALA A 76 -18.46 -10.95 -0.54
C ALA A 76 -19.39 -12.17 -0.55
N TRP A 77 -19.30 -12.95 -1.63
CA TRP A 77 -19.54 -14.40 -1.62
C TRP A 77 -18.20 -15.14 -1.62
N PHE A 78 -18.27 -16.46 -1.55
CA PHE A 78 -17.12 -17.33 -1.43
C PHE A 78 -16.94 -18.20 -2.66
N PHE A 79 -15.71 -18.66 -2.87
CA PHE A 79 -15.40 -19.71 -3.83
C PHE A 79 -14.43 -20.73 -3.26
N ASP A 80 -14.52 -21.99 -3.68
CA ASP A 80 -13.82 -23.11 -3.03
C ASP A 80 -12.78 -23.84 -3.89
N SER A 81 -12.71 -23.53 -5.19
CA SER A 81 -11.76 -24.15 -6.12
C SER A 81 -11.14 -23.11 -7.07
N LEU A 82 -9.90 -23.36 -7.48
CA LEU A 82 -9.24 -22.63 -8.56
C LEU A 82 -9.51 -23.23 -9.94
N ASP A 83 -10.10 -24.42 -10.00
CA ASP A 83 -10.53 -25.06 -11.24
C ASP A 83 -11.93 -24.56 -11.62
N ALA A 84 -12.02 -23.78 -12.69
CA ALA A 84 -13.25 -23.18 -13.18
C ALA A 84 -14.37 -24.20 -13.45
N SER A 85 -14.03 -25.45 -13.81
CA SER A 85 -15.01 -26.51 -14.07
C SER A 85 -15.75 -27.00 -12.82
N THR A 86 -15.13 -26.82 -11.65
CA THR A 86 -15.64 -27.30 -10.35
C THR A 86 -15.78 -26.22 -9.30
N CYS A 87 -15.37 -24.99 -9.62
CA CYS A 87 -15.45 -23.83 -8.75
C CYS A 87 -16.90 -23.47 -8.45
N ARG A 88 -17.27 -23.56 -7.17
CA ARG A 88 -18.58 -23.17 -6.69
C ARG A 88 -18.50 -21.75 -6.16
N VAL A 89 -19.41 -20.88 -6.60
CA VAL A 89 -19.58 -19.52 -6.07
C VAL A 89 -20.84 -19.47 -5.20
N TYR A 90 -20.68 -19.17 -3.91
CA TYR A 90 -21.76 -19.38 -2.94
C TYR A 90 -21.78 -18.34 -1.80
N PRO A 91 -22.96 -17.94 -1.29
CA PRO A 91 -23.06 -17.26 -0.01
C PRO A 91 -22.97 -18.28 1.12
N SER A 92 -22.53 -17.85 2.30
CA SER A 92 -22.50 -18.71 3.48
C SER A 92 -22.63 -17.92 4.79
N THR A 93 -22.78 -18.62 5.90
CA THR A 93 -22.88 -18.06 7.26
C THR A 93 -22.11 -18.91 8.26
N ASN A 94 -21.59 -18.26 9.31
CA ASN A 94 -20.98 -18.91 10.47
C ASN A 94 -22.01 -19.44 11.48
N PHE A 95 -23.30 -19.35 11.17
CA PHE A 95 -24.42 -19.71 12.05
C PHE A 95 -25.31 -20.79 11.40
N ILE A 96 -24.73 -21.71 10.63
CA ILE A 96 -25.48 -22.86 10.07
C ILE A 96 -26.23 -23.59 11.20
N LEU A 97 -27.54 -23.79 11.02
CA LEU A 97 -28.48 -24.33 12.02
C LEU A 97 -28.56 -23.53 13.33
N GLY A 98 -28.03 -22.31 13.34
CA GLY A 98 -28.11 -21.33 14.42
C GLY A 98 -29.40 -20.52 14.39
N GLN A 99 -29.42 -19.38 15.06
CA GLN A 99 -30.54 -18.43 15.04
C GLN A 99 -30.04 -16.99 15.08
N PHE A 100 -30.88 -16.07 14.63
CA PHE A 100 -30.61 -14.64 14.71
C PHE A 100 -31.80 -13.89 15.32
N GLU A 101 -31.49 -12.78 15.98
CA GLU A 101 -32.50 -11.84 16.43
C GLU A 101 -32.09 -10.41 16.10
N GLN A 102 -33.06 -9.56 15.77
CA GLN A 102 -32.87 -8.14 15.52
C GLN A 102 -33.71 -7.29 16.48
N TRP A 103 -33.19 -6.12 16.83
CA TRP A 103 -33.88 -5.18 17.69
C TRP A 103 -35.09 -4.57 16.97
N ASN A 104 -36.29 -4.73 17.53
CA ASN A 104 -37.54 -4.26 16.92
C ASN A 104 -38.11 -2.99 17.56
N SER A 105 -37.27 -2.19 18.24
CA SER A 105 -37.58 -1.02 19.10
C SER A 105 -37.98 -1.31 20.54
N ALA A 106 -38.38 -2.54 20.89
CA ALA A 106 -38.74 -2.92 22.26
C ALA A 106 -37.94 -4.11 22.80
N ALA A 107 -37.66 -5.09 21.95
CA ALA A 107 -36.90 -6.28 22.29
C ALA A 107 -36.19 -6.84 21.06
N PHE A 108 -35.32 -7.83 21.27
CA PHE A 108 -34.85 -8.68 20.19
C PHE A 108 -35.97 -9.60 19.72
N ALA A 109 -36.15 -9.70 18.41
CA ALA A 109 -37.15 -10.55 17.77
C ALA A 109 -36.48 -11.48 16.74
N PRO A 110 -36.93 -12.73 16.61
CA PRO A 110 -36.36 -13.69 15.67
C PRO A 110 -36.38 -13.17 14.23
N VAL A 111 -35.25 -13.31 13.55
CA VAL A 111 -35.10 -13.10 12.11
C VAL A 111 -34.26 -14.24 11.53
N ASN A 112 -34.31 -14.39 10.20
CA ASN A 112 -33.41 -15.30 9.49
C ASN A 112 -32.36 -14.49 8.74
N TRP A 113 -31.14 -15.01 8.69
CA TRP A 113 -30.20 -14.58 7.65
C TRP A 113 -30.77 -14.99 6.30
N LYS A 114 -30.73 -14.09 5.30
CA LYS A 114 -31.30 -14.36 3.98
C LYS A 114 -30.40 -13.84 2.87
N VAL A 115 -29.98 -14.74 1.97
CA VAL A 115 -29.24 -14.38 0.75
C VAL A 115 -29.68 -15.26 -0.40
N SER A 116 -30.22 -14.66 -1.46
CA SER A 116 -30.59 -15.36 -2.71
C SER A 116 -31.53 -16.57 -2.47
N GLY A 117 -32.51 -16.38 -1.59
CA GLY A 117 -33.47 -17.41 -1.18
C GLY A 117 -32.97 -18.41 -0.13
N LEU A 118 -31.69 -18.38 0.25
CA LEU A 118 -31.11 -19.24 1.28
C LEU A 118 -31.23 -18.61 2.67
N THR A 119 -31.32 -19.46 3.68
CA THR A 119 -31.34 -19.16 5.12
C THR A 119 -30.33 -20.03 5.85
N GLU A 120 -30.01 -19.67 7.10
CA GLU A 120 -29.10 -20.46 7.93
C GLU A 120 -29.68 -21.85 8.28
N GLN A 121 -30.96 -22.09 8.01
CA GLN A 121 -31.67 -23.35 8.22
C GLN A 121 -31.64 -24.30 7.02
N ASP A 122 -31.21 -23.87 5.83
CA ASP A 122 -31.23 -24.68 4.60
C ASP A 122 -30.12 -25.75 4.55
N PHE A 123 -29.78 -26.31 5.71
CA PHE A 123 -28.83 -27.40 5.87
C PHE A 123 -29.56 -28.75 5.97
N PRO A 124 -29.11 -29.83 5.31
CA PRO A 124 -27.90 -29.92 4.47
C PRO A 124 -28.11 -29.24 3.11
N GLY A 125 -27.24 -28.31 2.76
CA GLY A 125 -27.40 -27.50 1.55
C GLY A 125 -26.43 -26.33 1.46
N LEU A 126 -26.26 -25.59 2.55
CA LEU A 126 -25.19 -24.57 2.66
C LEU A 126 -23.80 -25.20 2.68
N ILE A 127 -22.84 -24.53 2.03
CA ILE A 127 -21.41 -24.86 2.10
C ILE A 127 -20.80 -24.14 3.31
N PRO A 128 -20.30 -24.83 4.35
CA PRO A 128 -19.76 -24.20 5.55
C PRO A 128 -18.47 -23.42 5.28
N LEU A 129 -18.30 -22.31 6.00
CA LEU A 129 -17.04 -21.57 6.00
C LEU A 129 -15.95 -22.31 6.79
N PRO A 130 -14.69 -22.28 6.31
CA PRO A 130 -13.59 -22.93 7.01
C PRO A 130 -13.24 -22.20 8.32
N SER A 131 -12.84 -22.97 9.33
CA SER A 131 -12.20 -22.47 10.54
C SER A 131 -10.69 -22.35 10.36
N LEU A 132 -10.06 -21.46 11.11
CA LEU A 132 -8.61 -21.37 11.18
C LEU A 132 -8.03 -22.67 11.77
N PRO A 133 -6.91 -23.21 11.24
CA PRO A 133 -6.31 -24.43 11.77
C PRO A 133 -6.02 -24.33 13.27
N GLY A 134 -6.51 -25.31 14.05
CA GLY A 134 -6.32 -25.34 15.50
C GLY A 134 -7.14 -24.30 16.29
N SER A 135 -8.09 -23.61 15.64
CA SER A 135 -8.94 -22.58 16.26
C SER A 135 -10.42 -22.88 16.05
N THR A 136 -11.24 -22.33 16.93
CA THR A 136 -12.70 -22.29 16.77
C THR A 136 -13.18 -21.08 15.97
N SER A 137 -12.27 -20.16 15.62
CA SER A 137 -12.58 -18.97 14.84
C SER A 137 -12.65 -19.28 13.35
N PHE A 138 -13.61 -18.65 12.67
CA PHE A 138 -13.75 -18.73 11.22
C PHE A 138 -12.73 -17.85 10.49
N VAL A 139 -12.40 -18.24 9.26
CA VAL A 139 -11.48 -17.47 8.39
C VAL A 139 -12.10 -16.14 7.95
N TYR A 140 -13.42 -16.13 7.74
CA TYR A 140 -14.23 -15.00 7.30
C TYR A 140 -15.52 -14.89 8.13
N GLY A 141 -16.17 -13.73 8.10
CA GLY A 141 -17.60 -13.62 8.46
C GLY A 141 -18.49 -14.26 7.39
N GLY A 142 -19.79 -14.42 7.67
CA GLY A 142 -20.76 -14.83 6.65
C GLY A 142 -21.00 -13.76 5.57
N THR A 143 -21.71 -14.09 4.50
CA THR A 143 -22.18 -13.08 3.53
C THR A 143 -23.18 -12.14 4.21
N PRO A 144 -23.09 -10.81 4.02
CA PRO A 144 -24.09 -9.88 4.52
C PRO A 144 -25.50 -10.20 4.01
N SER A 145 -26.48 -10.20 4.91
CA SER A 145 -27.88 -10.51 4.62
C SER A 145 -28.51 -9.49 3.67
N ASP A 146 -29.39 -9.93 2.77
CA ASP A 146 -30.07 -9.08 1.79
C ASP A 146 -30.69 -7.79 2.42
N PRO A 147 -31.44 -7.87 3.54
CA PRO A 147 -32.04 -6.68 4.13
C PRO A 147 -31.01 -5.71 4.71
N SER A 148 -29.89 -6.24 5.22
CA SER A 148 -28.76 -5.44 5.73
C SER A 148 -28.13 -4.63 4.59
N VAL A 149 -27.86 -5.27 3.45
CA VAL A 149 -27.31 -4.62 2.26
C VAL A 149 -28.25 -3.53 1.73
N VAL A 150 -29.55 -3.82 1.60
CA VAL A 150 -30.54 -2.84 1.12
C VAL A 150 -30.62 -1.62 2.05
N ARG A 151 -30.64 -1.83 3.37
CA ARG A 151 -30.64 -0.73 4.35
C ARG A 151 -29.35 0.09 4.28
N CYS A 152 -28.19 -0.56 4.14
CA CYS A 152 -26.91 0.13 3.98
C CYS A 152 -26.90 1.03 2.74
N ILE A 153 -27.30 0.52 1.56
CA ILE A 153 -27.37 1.33 0.33
C ILE A 153 -28.27 2.55 0.52
N ARG A 154 -29.46 2.37 1.11
CA ARG A 154 -30.40 3.46 1.35
C ARG A 154 -29.87 4.48 2.36
N ASP A 155 -29.22 4.02 3.43
CA ASP A 155 -28.59 4.90 4.43
C ASP A 155 -27.46 5.73 3.80
N LEU A 156 -26.54 5.10 3.06
CA LEU A 156 -25.47 5.80 2.33
C LEU A 156 -26.02 6.87 1.38
N ARG A 157 -27.05 6.53 0.57
CA ARG A 157 -27.70 7.49 -0.33
C ARG A 157 -28.38 8.62 0.43
N SER A 158 -29.03 8.33 1.57
CA SER A 158 -29.67 9.35 2.40
C SER A 158 -28.68 10.36 3.00
N ARG A 159 -27.41 9.93 3.19
CA ARG A 159 -26.29 10.76 3.63
C ARG A 159 -25.64 11.57 2.50
N GLY A 160 -26.09 11.38 1.26
CA GLY A 160 -25.58 12.08 0.08
C GLY A 160 -24.34 11.46 -0.56
N PHE A 161 -24.03 10.20 -0.25
CA PHE A 161 -22.97 9.47 -0.95
C PHE A 161 -23.46 8.93 -2.29
N ASN A 162 -22.60 8.98 -3.29
CA ASN A 162 -22.67 8.10 -4.44
C ASN A 162 -22.33 6.68 -3.97
N VAL A 163 -23.15 5.69 -4.35
CA VAL A 163 -22.94 4.30 -3.96
C VAL A 163 -22.43 3.50 -5.15
N VAL A 164 -21.24 2.92 -5.01
CA VAL A 164 -20.76 1.85 -5.89
C VAL A 164 -21.12 0.53 -5.24
N PHE A 165 -21.85 -0.33 -5.95
CA PHE A 165 -22.11 -1.69 -5.50
C PHE A 165 -21.03 -2.62 -6.04
N TYR A 166 -20.27 -3.23 -5.14
CA TYR A 166 -19.11 -4.02 -5.50
C TYR A 166 -19.22 -5.47 -4.97
N PRO A 167 -19.76 -6.41 -5.78
CA PRO A 167 -19.70 -7.83 -5.50
C PRO A 167 -18.25 -8.34 -5.50
N PHE A 168 -17.88 -9.13 -4.50
CA PHE A 168 -16.52 -9.61 -4.29
C PHE A 168 -16.49 -11.13 -4.08
N LEU A 169 -15.36 -11.78 -4.40
CA LEU A 169 -15.16 -13.22 -4.20
C LEU A 169 -13.98 -13.47 -3.26
N LEU A 170 -14.23 -14.20 -2.16
CA LEU A 170 -13.21 -14.62 -1.20
C LEU A 170 -12.96 -16.13 -1.28
N GLY A 171 -11.70 -16.53 -1.36
CA GLY A 171 -11.30 -17.93 -1.51
C GLY A 171 -11.35 -18.69 -0.20
N THR A 172 -12.15 -19.75 -0.13
CA THR A 172 -12.22 -20.68 1.01
C THR A 172 -11.43 -21.98 0.77
N GLY A 173 -10.88 -22.15 -0.42
CA GLY A 173 -9.96 -23.24 -0.75
C GLY A 173 -8.67 -23.17 0.06
N SER A 174 -7.86 -24.23 -0.01
CA SER A 174 -6.57 -24.30 0.70
C SER A 174 -5.70 -23.08 0.37
N GLY A 175 -5.20 -22.39 1.40
CA GLY A 175 -4.36 -21.20 1.27
C GLY A 175 -5.12 -19.89 1.06
N PHE A 176 -6.46 -19.92 1.02
CA PHE A 176 -7.31 -18.74 0.80
C PHE A 176 -6.86 -17.92 -0.43
N PRO A 177 -6.88 -18.56 -1.62
CA PRO A 177 -6.27 -18.00 -2.80
C PRO A 177 -7.07 -16.79 -3.31
N TRP A 178 -6.39 -15.95 -4.08
CA TRP A 178 -7.02 -14.83 -4.77
C TRP A 178 -7.88 -15.30 -5.95
N ARG A 179 -9.05 -14.66 -6.17
CA ARG A 179 -10.00 -14.99 -7.25
C ARG A 179 -9.39 -14.93 -8.65
N GLY A 180 -8.38 -14.08 -8.86
CA GLY A 180 -7.65 -14.01 -10.13
C GLY A 180 -6.83 -15.25 -10.46
N ARG A 181 -6.74 -16.24 -9.55
CA ARG A 181 -6.13 -17.55 -9.80
C ARG A 181 -7.12 -18.59 -10.34
N ILE A 182 -8.43 -18.32 -10.34
CA ILE A 182 -9.41 -19.25 -10.92
C ILE A 182 -9.14 -19.37 -12.41
N THR A 183 -8.99 -20.59 -12.92
CA THR A 183 -8.57 -20.84 -14.30
C THR A 183 -8.98 -22.24 -14.77
N SER A 184 -8.61 -22.60 -16.00
CA SER A 184 -8.82 -23.92 -16.60
C SER A 184 -7.47 -24.47 -17.10
N PRO A 185 -7.22 -25.79 -16.98
CA PRO A 185 -6.05 -26.42 -17.60
C PRO A 185 -6.17 -26.51 -19.14
N GLY A 186 -7.34 -26.21 -19.71
CA GLY A 186 -7.67 -26.41 -21.13
C GLY A 186 -7.52 -25.17 -22.01
N ASP A 187 -6.57 -24.28 -21.74
CA ASP A 187 -6.32 -23.10 -22.60
C ASP A 187 -6.14 -23.49 -24.08
N LEU A 188 -6.66 -22.68 -25.01
CA LEU A 188 -6.77 -22.96 -26.46
C LEU A 188 -7.64 -24.18 -26.83
N THR A 189 -8.59 -24.57 -25.99
CA THR A 189 -9.45 -25.73 -26.25
C THR A 189 -10.92 -25.46 -25.97
N GLN A 190 -11.78 -26.36 -26.45
CA GLN A 190 -13.20 -26.37 -26.09
C GLN A 190 -13.41 -26.55 -24.58
N THR A 191 -12.48 -27.20 -23.87
CA THR A 191 -12.53 -27.35 -22.41
C THR A 191 -12.53 -26.00 -21.72
N ALA A 192 -11.66 -25.04 -22.12
CA ALA A 192 -11.68 -23.70 -21.55
C ALA A 192 -13.04 -23.01 -21.71
N THR A 193 -13.69 -23.17 -22.87
CA THR A 193 -15.04 -22.62 -23.11
C THR A 193 -16.08 -23.26 -22.18
N ASN A 194 -16.04 -24.58 -22.01
CA ASN A 194 -16.99 -25.32 -21.18
C ASN A 194 -16.78 -25.04 -19.68
N ASP A 195 -15.53 -24.89 -19.25
CA ASP A 195 -15.18 -24.62 -17.86
C ASP A 195 -15.63 -23.21 -17.46
N VAL A 196 -15.41 -22.21 -18.33
CA VAL A 196 -15.95 -20.86 -18.15
C VAL A 196 -17.48 -20.90 -18.10
N ALA A 197 -18.13 -21.63 -19.00
CA ALA A 197 -19.59 -21.77 -18.97
C ALA A 197 -20.08 -22.42 -17.67
N SER A 198 -19.33 -23.36 -17.10
CA SER A 198 -19.65 -24.02 -15.82
C SER A 198 -19.52 -23.06 -14.64
N PHE A 199 -18.43 -22.29 -14.59
CA PHE A 199 -18.23 -21.23 -13.58
C PHE A 199 -19.31 -20.15 -13.64
N MET A 200 -19.63 -19.70 -14.85
CA MET A 200 -20.64 -18.68 -15.09
C MET A 200 -22.03 -19.19 -14.71
N GLY A 201 -22.40 -20.40 -15.11
CA GLY A 201 -23.72 -20.98 -14.86
C GLY A 201 -24.81 -20.43 -15.78
N ASN A 202 -26.02 -20.98 -15.59
CA ASN A 202 -27.17 -20.75 -16.48
C ASN A 202 -28.26 -19.84 -15.89
N ALA A 203 -28.02 -19.21 -14.74
CA ALA A 203 -28.99 -18.30 -14.11
C ALA A 203 -29.44 -17.21 -15.09
N ALA A 204 -30.74 -17.00 -15.24
CA ALA A 204 -31.32 -15.98 -16.10
C ALA A 204 -31.84 -14.80 -15.29
N ALA A 205 -31.92 -13.61 -15.90
CA ALA A 205 -32.44 -12.41 -15.23
C ALA A 205 -33.88 -12.59 -14.68
N GLY A 206 -34.68 -13.47 -15.32
CA GLY A 206 -36.04 -13.80 -14.91
C GLY A 206 -36.16 -14.77 -13.73
N ASP A 207 -35.06 -15.36 -13.26
CA ASP A 207 -35.07 -16.37 -12.18
C ASP A 207 -35.15 -15.77 -10.77
N PHE A 208 -35.15 -14.44 -10.66
CA PHE A 208 -35.06 -13.72 -9.38
C PHE A 208 -36.38 -13.10 -8.98
N ILE A 209 -36.79 -13.35 -7.72
CA ILE A 209 -38.05 -12.88 -7.15
C ILE A 209 -37.76 -11.80 -6.12
N ARG A 210 -38.11 -10.55 -6.42
CA ARG A 210 -37.92 -9.40 -5.53
C ARG A 210 -39.05 -9.31 -4.50
N ASP A 211 -38.71 -9.24 -3.22
CA ASP A 211 -39.62 -8.90 -2.11
C ASP A 211 -39.20 -7.55 -1.51
N SER A 212 -39.91 -6.50 -1.89
CA SER A 212 -39.63 -5.13 -1.45
C SER A 212 -40.09 -4.82 -0.02
N ILE A 213 -40.92 -5.68 0.58
CA ILE A 213 -41.40 -5.52 1.95
C ILE A 213 -40.33 -6.07 2.91
N ASN A 214 -39.88 -7.29 2.65
CA ASN A 214 -38.87 -7.95 3.48
C ASN A 214 -37.43 -7.61 3.08
N LEU A 215 -37.25 -6.88 1.96
CA LEU A 215 -35.96 -6.46 1.42
C LEU A 215 -35.06 -7.65 1.01
N THR A 216 -35.65 -8.66 0.39
CA THR A 216 -34.96 -9.90 0.01
C THR A 216 -35.13 -10.23 -1.46
N VAL A 217 -34.18 -10.97 -2.03
CA VAL A 217 -34.31 -11.56 -3.37
C VAL A 217 -34.28 -13.08 -3.26
N GLY A 218 -35.31 -13.75 -3.76
CA GLY A 218 -35.36 -15.20 -3.92
C GLY A 218 -34.78 -15.65 -5.27
N TYR A 219 -34.34 -16.89 -5.34
CA TYR A 219 -33.89 -17.53 -6.58
C TYR A 219 -34.77 -18.75 -6.92
N ALA A 220 -35.23 -18.81 -8.17
CA ALA A 220 -36.11 -19.85 -8.68
C ALA A 220 -35.61 -20.46 -10.01
N GLY A 221 -34.31 -20.36 -10.29
CA GLY A 221 -33.72 -20.93 -11.50
C GLY A 221 -33.77 -22.46 -11.52
N ALA A 222 -33.56 -23.04 -12.70
CA ALA A 222 -33.80 -24.47 -12.96
C ALA A 222 -32.99 -25.43 -12.05
N ALA A 223 -31.78 -25.03 -11.64
CA ALA A 223 -30.93 -25.79 -10.73
C ALA A 223 -31.32 -25.64 -9.24
N GLY A 224 -32.35 -24.84 -8.94
CA GLY A 224 -32.83 -24.57 -7.59
C GLY A 224 -31.83 -23.78 -6.73
N LEU A 225 -32.04 -23.79 -5.42
CA LEU A 225 -31.22 -23.01 -4.47
C LEU A 225 -29.75 -23.47 -4.37
N PHE A 226 -29.38 -24.57 -5.01
CA PHE A 226 -28.03 -25.15 -5.01
C PHE A 226 -27.21 -24.82 -6.26
N ASP A 227 -27.67 -23.85 -7.05
CA ASP A 227 -26.89 -23.28 -8.16
C ASP A 227 -25.76 -22.40 -7.63
N TRP A 228 -24.53 -22.93 -7.61
CA TRP A 228 -23.35 -22.25 -7.06
C TRP A 228 -22.50 -21.59 -8.14
N THR A 229 -23.09 -20.63 -8.84
CA THR A 229 -22.47 -20.05 -10.04
C THR A 229 -22.34 -18.53 -9.96
N PHE A 230 -21.34 -18.00 -10.66
CA PHE A 230 -21.00 -16.57 -10.62
C PHE A 230 -22.15 -15.70 -11.16
N ARG A 231 -22.82 -16.14 -12.23
CA ARG A 231 -23.93 -15.39 -12.81
C ARG A 231 -25.12 -15.28 -11.86
N ARG A 232 -25.39 -16.31 -11.04
CA ARG A 232 -26.42 -16.23 -10.00
C ARG A 232 -26.10 -15.12 -9.00
N MET A 233 -24.85 -15.06 -8.53
CA MET A 233 -24.42 -14.02 -7.59
C MET A 233 -24.66 -12.61 -8.15
N ILE A 234 -24.22 -12.35 -9.38
CA ILE A 234 -24.29 -11.00 -9.95
C ILE A 234 -25.74 -10.59 -10.23
N LEU A 235 -26.56 -11.48 -10.79
CA LEU A 235 -27.97 -11.17 -11.08
C LEU A 235 -28.83 -11.08 -9.80
N HIS A 236 -28.47 -11.82 -8.75
CA HIS A 236 -29.03 -11.64 -7.41
C HIS A 236 -28.82 -10.21 -6.92
N TYR A 237 -27.57 -9.75 -6.96
CA TYR A 237 -27.23 -8.41 -6.50
C TYR A 237 -27.79 -7.28 -7.37
N ALA A 238 -27.91 -7.48 -8.69
CA ALA A 238 -28.60 -6.53 -9.55
C ALA A 238 -30.06 -6.36 -9.09
N ASN A 239 -30.78 -7.45 -8.84
CA ASN A 239 -32.14 -7.39 -8.30
C ASN A 239 -32.21 -6.78 -6.89
N LEU A 240 -31.20 -7.00 -6.06
CA LEU A 240 -31.13 -6.42 -4.71
C LEU A 240 -30.91 -4.90 -4.77
N CYS A 241 -30.06 -4.42 -5.68
CA CYS A 241 -29.88 -2.99 -5.95
C CYS A 241 -31.17 -2.34 -6.46
N VAL A 242 -31.97 -3.06 -7.25
CA VAL A 242 -33.31 -2.60 -7.64
C VAL A 242 -34.21 -2.39 -6.42
N ILE A 243 -34.23 -3.32 -5.47
CA ILE A 243 -34.98 -3.15 -4.22
C ILE A 243 -34.48 -1.94 -3.44
N ALA A 244 -33.17 -1.68 -3.42
CA ALA A 244 -32.60 -0.53 -2.76
C ALA A 244 -32.99 0.82 -3.39
N GLY A 245 -33.46 0.82 -4.65
CA GLY A 245 -33.83 2.01 -5.40
C GLY A 245 -32.75 2.48 -6.40
N GLY A 246 -31.78 1.62 -6.70
CA GLY A 246 -30.66 1.92 -7.59
C GLY A 246 -29.37 2.30 -6.87
N VAL A 247 -28.29 2.32 -7.64
CA VAL A 247 -26.92 2.66 -7.21
C VAL A 247 -26.29 3.53 -8.29
N ASN A 248 -25.19 4.22 -7.98
CA ASN A 248 -24.52 5.07 -8.95
C ASN A 248 -23.72 4.25 -9.96
N LEU A 249 -23.02 3.22 -9.46
CA LEU A 249 -22.24 2.29 -10.28
C LEU A 249 -22.42 0.86 -9.75
N PHE A 250 -22.67 -0.09 -10.64
CA PHE A 250 -22.75 -1.52 -10.35
C PHE A 250 -21.60 -2.26 -11.02
N VAL A 251 -20.80 -2.98 -10.23
CA VAL A 251 -19.65 -3.73 -10.74
C VAL A 251 -20.09 -5.18 -11.02
N ILE A 252 -19.94 -5.67 -12.26
CA ILE A 252 -20.36 -7.03 -12.66
C ILE A 252 -19.33 -8.11 -12.34
N GLY A 253 -18.17 -7.72 -11.81
CA GLY A 253 -17.07 -8.59 -11.44
C GLY A 253 -15.77 -7.78 -11.32
N SER A 254 -14.79 -8.36 -10.63
CA SER A 254 -13.44 -7.80 -10.60
C SER A 254 -12.35 -8.85 -10.56
N GLU A 255 -11.19 -8.52 -11.13
CA GLU A 255 -9.95 -9.29 -11.11
C GLU A 255 -10.12 -10.80 -11.40
N LEU A 256 -10.99 -11.17 -12.35
CA LEU A 256 -11.12 -12.55 -12.81
C LEU A 256 -10.01 -12.90 -13.82
N ARG A 257 -8.79 -12.46 -13.50
CA ARG A 257 -7.60 -12.45 -14.36
C ARG A 257 -7.31 -13.80 -15.00
N GLY A 258 -7.36 -14.88 -14.22
CA GLY A 258 -7.12 -16.24 -14.71
C GLY A 258 -8.21 -16.79 -15.64
N LEU A 259 -9.40 -16.20 -15.64
CA LEU A 259 -10.54 -16.57 -16.50
C LEU A 259 -10.61 -15.70 -17.76
N GLU A 260 -10.41 -14.38 -17.64
CA GLU A 260 -10.51 -13.43 -18.76
C GLU A 260 -9.45 -13.66 -19.85
N ILE A 261 -8.31 -14.25 -19.46
CA ILE A 261 -7.21 -14.57 -20.38
C ILE A 261 -7.38 -15.94 -21.05
N LEU A 262 -8.32 -16.79 -20.62
CA LEU A 262 -8.48 -18.12 -21.22
C LEU A 262 -8.89 -18.01 -22.67
N ARG A 263 -8.21 -18.75 -23.55
CA ARG A 263 -8.45 -18.76 -24.98
C ARG A 263 -9.31 -19.96 -25.35
N GLY A 264 -10.35 -19.71 -26.15
CA GLY A 264 -11.17 -20.78 -26.71
C GLY A 264 -10.51 -21.46 -27.91
N PRO A 265 -11.15 -22.51 -28.47
CA PRO A 265 -10.57 -23.33 -29.53
C PRO A 265 -10.41 -22.61 -30.87
N THR A 266 -11.07 -21.46 -31.06
CA THR A 266 -11.00 -20.67 -32.30
C THR A 266 -10.02 -19.50 -32.20
N TRP A 267 -9.36 -19.34 -31.06
CA TRP A 267 -8.36 -18.29 -30.88
C TRP A 267 -7.16 -18.51 -31.81
N THR A 268 -6.73 -17.43 -32.47
CA THR A 268 -5.52 -17.40 -33.29
C THR A 268 -4.79 -16.07 -33.08
N LYS A 269 -3.48 -16.00 -33.36
CA LYS A 269 -2.73 -14.72 -33.22
C LYS A 269 -3.39 -13.56 -33.98
N PRO A 270 -3.78 -13.71 -35.27
CA PRO A 270 -4.42 -12.63 -36.02
C PRO A 270 -5.84 -12.30 -35.56
N GLY A 271 -6.50 -13.24 -34.86
CA GLY A 271 -7.93 -13.13 -34.53
C GLY A 271 -8.83 -13.35 -35.75
N ALA A 272 -10.13 -13.19 -35.52
CA ALA A 272 -11.13 -13.07 -36.57
C ALA A 272 -11.52 -11.59 -36.74
N VAL A 273 -12.37 -11.31 -37.73
CA VAL A 273 -12.97 -9.99 -37.93
C VAL A 273 -14.48 -10.07 -37.73
N ASP A 274 -15.04 -9.11 -37.02
CA ASP A 274 -16.49 -8.97 -36.89
C ASP A 274 -17.13 -8.43 -38.20
N GLY A 275 -18.46 -8.34 -38.23
CA GLY A 275 -19.20 -7.82 -39.39
C GLY A 275 -18.92 -6.35 -39.72
N SER A 276 -18.23 -5.61 -38.84
CA SER A 276 -17.79 -4.22 -39.03
C SER A 276 -16.30 -4.12 -39.37
N GLY A 277 -15.59 -5.24 -39.51
CA GLY A 277 -14.17 -5.30 -39.83
C GLY A 277 -13.24 -5.10 -38.62
N ASN A 278 -13.75 -5.11 -37.39
CA ASN A 278 -12.91 -5.00 -36.19
C ASN A 278 -12.34 -6.35 -35.80
N ALA A 279 -11.11 -6.37 -35.28
CA ALA A 279 -10.49 -7.56 -34.75
C ALA A 279 -11.21 -8.08 -33.51
N ILE A 280 -11.45 -9.38 -33.47
CA ILE A 280 -12.03 -10.11 -32.34
C ILE A 280 -11.25 -11.40 -32.09
N TRP A 281 -11.20 -11.80 -30.82
CA TRP A 281 -10.56 -13.04 -30.38
C TRP A 281 -11.50 -13.84 -29.50
N ASP A 282 -11.31 -15.16 -29.51
CA ASP A 282 -12.08 -16.13 -28.73
C ASP A 282 -11.56 -16.16 -27.28
N TYR A 283 -12.15 -15.30 -26.45
CA TYR A 283 -11.98 -15.27 -25.00
C TYR A 283 -13.33 -15.58 -24.33
N PRO A 284 -13.60 -16.84 -23.93
CA PRO A 284 -14.93 -17.25 -23.48
C PRO A 284 -15.47 -16.42 -22.31
N MET A 285 -14.61 -16.03 -21.37
CA MET A 285 -15.02 -15.23 -20.22
C MET A 285 -15.39 -13.80 -20.63
N VAL A 286 -14.67 -13.20 -21.58
CA VAL A 286 -15.00 -11.87 -22.12
C VAL A 286 -16.36 -11.88 -22.83
N ALA A 287 -16.67 -12.95 -23.57
CA ALA A 287 -17.99 -13.13 -24.16
C ALA A 287 -19.08 -13.26 -23.08
N ALA A 288 -18.81 -14.02 -22.01
CA ALA A 288 -19.76 -14.19 -20.91
C ALA A 288 -19.98 -12.89 -20.10
N LEU A 289 -18.94 -12.07 -19.89
CA LEU A 289 -19.05 -10.76 -19.24
C LEU A 289 -19.85 -9.77 -20.07
N ASN A 290 -19.70 -9.78 -21.40
CA ASN A 290 -20.53 -8.98 -22.30
C ASN A 290 -22.01 -9.31 -22.15
N GLN A 291 -22.36 -10.60 -22.18
CA GLN A 291 -23.72 -11.04 -21.97
C GLN A 291 -24.23 -10.65 -20.58
N LEU A 292 -23.42 -10.83 -19.53
CA LEU A 292 -23.79 -10.44 -18.18
C LEU A 292 -24.06 -8.95 -18.03
N ALA A 293 -23.28 -8.08 -18.68
CA ALA A 293 -23.51 -6.64 -18.69
C ALA A 293 -24.89 -6.30 -19.30
N ASP A 294 -25.24 -6.96 -20.42
CA ASP A 294 -26.53 -6.78 -21.09
C ASP A 294 -27.71 -7.24 -20.22
N ASP A 295 -27.55 -8.34 -19.48
CA ASP A 295 -28.58 -8.86 -18.57
C ASP A 295 -28.77 -8.00 -17.33
N VAL A 296 -27.69 -7.46 -16.76
CA VAL A 296 -27.76 -6.49 -15.65
C VAL A 296 -28.44 -5.20 -16.12
N ARG A 297 -28.07 -4.69 -17.30
CA ARG A 297 -28.73 -3.53 -17.92
C ARG A 297 -30.23 -3.77 -18.09
N THR A 298 -30.60 -4.92 -18.66
CA THR A 298 -32.00 -5.32 -18.84
C THR A 298 -32.75 -5.39 -17.51
N THR A 299 -32.12 -5.91 -16.46
CA THR A 299 -32.69 -5.98 -15.10
C THR A 299 -33.02 -4.59 -14.55
N PHE A 300 -32.10 -3.63 -14.70
CA PHE A 300 -32.31 -2.25 -14.27
C PHE A 300 -33.35 -1.51 -15.11
N ASP A 301 -33.31 -1.65 -16.45
CA ASP A 301 -34.26 -0.98 -17.34
C ASP A 301 -35.70 -1.47 -17.13
N ASN A 302 -35.89 -2.77 -16.95
CA ASN A 302 -37.20 -3.34 -16.62
C ASN A 302 -37.76 -2.86 -15.26
N ALA A 303 -36.88 -2.38 -14.37
CA ALA A 303 -37.25 -1.77 -13.11
C ALA A 303 -37.41 -0.25 -13.18
N GLY A 304 -37.24 0.37 -14.35
CA GLY A 304 -37.28 1.82 -14.53
C GLY A 304 -36.02 2.55 -14.05
N LEU A 305 -34.93 1.82 -13.75
CA LEU A 305 -33.65 2.36 -13.30
C LEU A 305 -32.70 2.57 -14.49
N THR A 306 -33.16 3.35 -15.48
CA THR A 306 -32.39 3.58 -16.71
C THR A 306 -31.04 4.25 -16.43
N LYS A 307 -30.01 3.87 -17.19
CA LYS A 307 -28.69 4.50 -17.18
C LYS A 307 -28.83 6.02 -17.36
N ASN A 308 -28.27 6.80 -16.45
CA ASN A 308 -28.18 8.25 -16.57
C ASN A 308 -26.75 8.73 -16.31
N SER A 309 -26.00 8.98 -17.38
CA SER A 309 -24.62 9.47 -17.30
C SER A 309 -24.49 10.89 -16.74
N ALA A 310 -25.53 11.73 -16.86
CA ALA A 310 -25.49 13.12 -16.38
C ALA A 310 -25.59 13.22 -14.85
N THR A 311 -26.32 12.31 -14.21
CA THR A 311 -26.41 12.21 -12.74
C THR A 311 -25.62 11.04 -12.17
N SER A 312 -24.88 10.33 -13.02
CA SER A 312 -24.14 9.11 -12.69
C SER A 312 -24.99 8.07 -11.93
N GLU A 313 -26.15 7.74 -12.48
CA GLU A 313 -27.08 6.76 -11.89
C GLU A 313 -27.18 5.49 -12.75
N ASN A 314 -27.20 4.36 -12.04
CA ASN A 314 -27.36 3.00 -12.58
C ASN A 314 -26.35 2.67 -13.69
N LEU A 315 -25.12 3.13 -13.52
CA LEU A 315 -24.00 2.81 -14.40
C LEU A 315 -23.48 1.40 -14.11
N ILE A 316 -22.81 0.78 -15.08
CA ILE A 316 -22.33 -0.60 -15.01
C ILE A 316 -20.86 -0.64 -15.46
N THR A 317 -20.02 -1.41 -14.78
CA THR A 317 -18.65 -1.68 -15.22
C THR A 317 -18.16 -3.06 -14.78
N TYR A 318 -17.00 -3.48 -15.29
CA TYR A 318 -16.20 -4.61 -14.84
C TYR A 318 -14.81 -4.09 -14.49
N SER A 319 -14.23 -4.50 -13.35
CA SER A 319 -12.89 -4.03 -12.96
C SER A 319 -11.81 -5.07 -13.22
N ALA A 320 -10.92 -4.81 -14.16
CA ALA A 320 -9.80 -5.71 -14.42
C ALA A 320 -8.69 -5.57 -13.36
N ASP A 321 -7.77 -6.54 -13.32
CA ASP A 321 -6.54 -6.42 -12.54
C ASP A 321 -5.59 -5.39 -13.21
N TRP A 322 -4.77 -4.68 -12.42
CA TRP A 322 -3.78 -3.70 -12.93
C TRP A 322 -2.83 -4.27 -13.99
N SER A 323 -2.62 -5.59 -14.01
CA SER A 323 -1.74 -6.26 -14.96
C SER A 323 -2.44 -6.70 -16.26
N SER A 324 -3.77 -6.67 -16.34
CA SER A 324 -4.53 -7.18 -17.49
C SER A 324 -5.46 -6.16 -18.18
N TRP A 325 -5.79 -5.04 -17.54
CA TRP A 325 -6.82 -4.10 -18.03
C TRP A 325 -6.67 -3.64 -19.50
N MET A 326 -5.43 -3.47 -19.96
CA MET A 326 -5.12 -2.98 -21.31
C MET A 326 -4.92 -4.10 -22.35
N GLY A 327 -4.69 -5.33 -21.91
CA GLY A 327 -4.26 -6.44 -22.74
C GLY A 327 -3.47 -7.50 -21.99
N TRP A 328 -3.19 -8.62 -22.65
CA TRP A 328 -2.52 -9.76 -22.02
C TRP A 328 -1.45 -10.39 -22.91
N GLN A 329 -0.33 -10.77 -22.29
CA GLN A 329 0.77 -11.49 -22.93
C GLN A 329 0.63 -13.00 -22.71
N HIS A 330 0.24 -13.72 -23.76
CA HIS A 330 0.11 -15.18 -23.69
C HIS A 330 1.46 -15.87 -23.81
N ALA A 331 1.71 -16.83 -22.92
CA ALA A 331 2.91 -17.66 -22.98
C ALA A 331 3.03 -18.36 -24.35
N GLY A 332 4.22 -18.27 -24.95
CA GLY A 332 4.53 -18.85 -26.26
C GLY A 332 3.91 -18.13 -27.46
N ALA A 333 3.08 -17.11 -27.25
CA ALA A 333 2.47 -16.35 -28.34
C ALA A 333 3.32 -15.16 -28.80
N ASN A 334 4.31 -14.74 -27.98
CA ASN A 334 5.25 -13.66 -28.25
C ASN A 334 4.55 -12.35 -28.66
N GLY A 335 3.70 -11.83 -27.79
CA GLY A 335 3.00 -10.58 -28.00
C GLY A 335 1.95 -10.29 -26.92
N GLN A 336 1.20 -9.22 -27.12
CA GLN A 336 0.09 -8.78 -26.28
C GLN A 336 -1.18 -8.57 -27.10
N TRP A 337 -2.29 -9.04 -26.56
CA TRP A 337 -3.62 -8.91 -27.17
C TRP A 337 -4.53 -8.05 -26.30
N PRO A 338 -5.26 -7.08 -26.88
CA PRO A 338 -6.27 -6.28 -26.17
C PRO A 338 -7.55 -7.11 -25.91
N HIS A 339 -7.43 -8.13 -25.08
CA HIS A 339 -8.45 -9.15 -24.87
C HIS A 339 -9.78 -8.58 -24.31
N LEU A 340 -9.72 -7.51 -23.53
CA LEU A 340 -10.90 -6.87 -22.91
C LEU A 340 -11.56 -5.82 -23.80
N ASP A 341 -10.99 -5.45 -24.95
CA ASP A 341 -11.55 -4.36 -25.78
C ASP A 341 -12.99 -4.62 -26.25
N GLN A 342 -13.37 -5.88 -26.44
CA GLN A 342 -14.76 -6.23 -26.75
C GLN A 342 -15.70 -5.84 -25.61
N LEU A 343 -15.30 -6.04 -24.35
CA LEU A 343 -16.04 -5.63 -23.16
C LEU A 343 -16.00 -4.11 -22.98
N TRP A 344 -14.82 -3.49 -23.13
CA TRP A 344 -14.67 -2.04 -23.07
C TRP A 344 -15.46 -1.30 -24.14
N ALA A 345 -15.72 -1.93 -25.30
CA ALA A 345 -16.56 -1.37 -26.35
C ALA A 345 -18.05 -1.71 -26.21
N ASN A 346 -18.47 -2.51 -25.22
CA ASN A 346 -19.89 -2.82 -24.99
C ASN A 346 -20.65 -1.56 -24.55
N ALA A 347 -21.80 -1.27 -25.16
CA ALA A 347 -22.60 -0.08 -24.84
C ALA A 347 -23.11 -0.03 -23.38
N ASN A 348 -23.19 -1.20 -22.73
CA ASN A 348 -23.65 -1.39 -21.36
C ASN A 348 -22.51 -1.41 -20.34
N ILE A 349 -21.26 -1.23 -20.76
CA ILE A 349 -20.13 -0.92 -19.89
C ILE A 349 -19.88 0.58 -19.95
N ASP A 350 -19.93 1.28 -18.83
CA ASP A 350 -19.91 2.75 -18.80
C ASP A 350 -18.52 3.33 -18.59
N PHE A 351 -17.65 2.56 -17.94
CA PHE A 351 -16.27 2.92 -17.67
C PHE A 351 -15.34 1.77 -18.00
N VAL A 352 -14.14 2.09 -18.47
CA VAL A 352 -13.01 1.17 -18.38
C VAL A 352 -12.56 1.19 -16.93
N SER A 353 -12.58 0.05 -16.25
CA SER A 353 -12.26 0.00 -14.82
C SER A 353 -11.16 -1.02 -14.56
N PHE A 354 -10.27 -0.66 -13.64
CA PHE A 354 -9.28 -1.59 -13.11
C PHE A 354 -8.85 -1.20 -11.71
N ASP A 355 -8.24 -2.15 -11.01
CA ASP A 355 -7.77 -1.99 -9.65
C ASP A 355 -6.31 -1.50 -9.71
N ASN A 356 -6.07 -0.20 -9.59
CA ASN A 356 -4.79 0.44 -9.87
C ASN A 356 -3.77 0.28 -8.73
N TYR A 357 -2.96 -0.77 -8.86
CA TYR A 357 -1.83 -1.04 -7.97
C TYR A 357 -0.47 -0.98 -8.68
N MET A 358 -0.34 -0.10 -9.67
CA MET A 358 0.92 0.09 -10.39
C MET A 358 2.00 0.70 -9.48
N PRO A 359 3.26 0.19 -9.49
CA PRO A 359 4.34 0.70 -8.64
C PRO A 359 4.60 2.19 -8.84
N LEU A 360 4.83 2.94 -7.77
CA LEU A 360 5.33 4.32 -7.86
C LEU A 360 6.82 4.44 -7.60
N THR A 361 7.45 3.38 -7.08
CA THR A 361 8.85 3.41 -6.65
C THR A 361 9.61 2.16 -7.04
N ASP A 362 10.94 2.23 -7.04
CA ASP A 362 11.84 1.07 -7.12
C ASP A 362 13.02 1.21 -6.12
N TRP A 363 12.73 1.62 -4.88
CA TRP A 363 13.77 1.79 -3.86
C TRP A 363 14.26 0.45 -3.32
N THR A 364 15.58 0.34 -3.20
CA THR A 364 16.24 -0.73 -2.44
C THR A 364 16.50 -0.29 -0.99
N THR A 365 17.00 -1.20 -0.16
CA THR A 365 17.67 -0.83 1.08
C THR A 365 18.98 -0.07 0.82
N GLY A 366 19.59 0.48 1.88
CA GLY A 366 20.85 1.20 1.79
C GLY A 366 20.70 2.54 1.04
N PRO A 367 21.53 2.83 0.01
CA PRO A 367 21.55 4.12 -0.67
C PRO A 367 20.33 4.37 -1.59
N GLY A 368 19.39 3.43 -1.70
CA GLY A 368 18.15 3.61 -2.45
C GLY A 368 18.20 3.23 -3.94
N GLY A 369 19.19 2.44 -4.34
CA GLY A 369 19.23 1.77 -5.65
C GLY A 369 19.37 2.70 -6.85
N LEU A 370 18.83 2.26 -7.99
CA LEU A 370 18.91 3.02 -9.25
C LEU A 370 18.11 4.31 -9.23
N ASP A 371 16.98 4.37 -8.55
CA ASP A 371 16.17 5.59 -8.48
C ASP A 371 16.86 6.70 -7.68
N ALA A 372 17.56 6.35 -6.59
CA ALA A 372 18.36 7.30 -5.86
C ALA A 372 19.59 7.77 -6.68
N THR A 373 20.21 6.85 -7.42
CA THR A 373 21.40 7.15 -8.24
C THR A 373 21.06 8.07 -9.40
N ASN A 374 19.93 7.84 -10.08
CA ASN A 374 19.51 8.59 -11.26
C ASN A 374 18.59 9.78 -10.93
N TRP A 375 18.47 10.14 -9.65
CA TRP A 375 17.58 11.19 -9.15
C TRP A 375 17.68 12.51 -9.92
N LYS A 376 18.91 12.98 -10.15
CA LYS A 376 19.19 14.27 -10.78
C LYS A 376 19.37 14.19 -12.29
N GLU A 377 19.45 12.98 -12.85
CA GLU A 377 19.64 12.81 -14.28
C GLU A 377 18.42 13.40 -15.02
N PRO A 378 18.60 14.07 -16.18
CA PRO A 378 17.50 14.74 -16.85
C PRO A 378 16.34 13.80 -17.18
N LYS A 379 15.12 14.22 -16.84
CA LYS A 379 13.91 13.51 -17.26
C LYS A 379 13.80 13.53 -18.78
N PHE A 380 13.43 12.39 -19.36
CA PHE A 380 13.11 12.29 -20.78
C PHE A 380 11.93 13.22 -21.16
N THR A 381 12.09 13.99 -22.23
CA THR A 381 11.09 14.92 -22.77
C THR A 381 10.81 14.71 -24.27
N GLY A 382 11.38 13.66 -24.87
CA GLY A 382 11.24 13.34 -26.29
C GLY A 382 10.05 12.42 -26.62
N ALA A 383 10.04 11.87 -27.82
CA ALA A 383 9.03 10.91 -28.27
C ALA A 383 9.29 9.51 -27.68
N TRP A 384 8.25 8.86 -27.16
CA TRP A 384 8.33 7.50 -26.62
C TRP A 384 8.67 6.46 -27.74
N PRO A 385 9.43 5.39 -27.44
CA PRO A 385 10.03 5.04 -26.17
C PRO A 385 11.33 5.82 -25.91
N PRO A 386 11.70 6.06 -24.63
CA PRO A 386 12.96 6.72 -24.33
C PRO A 386 14.15 5.83 -24.72
N GLY A 387 15.26 6.44 -25.15
CA GLY A 387 16.51 5.71 -25.40
C GLY A 387 17.22 5.27 -24.10
N PRO A 388 18.11 4.26 -24.12
CA PRO A 388 18.67 3.61 -22.92
C PRO A 388 19.30 4.53 -21.86
N THR A 389 20.01 5.58 -22.28
CA THR A 389 20.67 6.55 -21.39
C THR A 389 19.71 7.57 -20.76
N GLN A 390 18.45 7.61 -21.20
CA GLN A 390 17.45 8.62 -20.83
C GLN A 390 16.29 8.03 -20.00
N LEU A 391 16.32 6.73 -19.70
CA LEU A 391 15.22 5.98 -19.07
C LEU A 391 15.10 6.16 -17.55
N ASN A 392 16.19 6.60 -16.91
CA ASN A 392 16.30 6.57 -15.46
C ASN A 392 16.32 7.95 -14.81
N GLY A 393 16.51 9.01 -15.60
CA GLY A 393 16.54 10.37 -15.09
C GLY A 393 15.16 10.83 -14.64
N LEU A 394 15.09 11.31 -13.40
CA LEU A 394 13.86 11.83 -12.82
C LEU A 394 13.77 13.36 -12.93
N GLY A 395 14.89 14.01 -13.26
CA GLY A 395 14.99 15.47 -13.37
C GLY A 395 14.70 16.18 -12.04
N LEU A 396 14.90 15.50 -10.92
CA LEU A 396 14.56 15.99 -9.60
C LEU A 396 15.73 16.75 -8.97
N SER A 397 15.41 17.71 -8.12
CA SER A 397 16.37 18.44 -7.31
C SER A 397 16.34 17.96 -5.85
N GLY A 398 17.31 18.39 -5.05
CA GLY A 398 17.40 18.02 -3.64
C GLY A 398 17.97 16.62 -3.37
N PRO A 399 17.93 16.17 -2.10
CA PRO A 399 18.38 14.84 -1.70
C PRO A 399 17.38 13.76 -2.14
N PRO A 400 17.86 12.61 -2.67
CA PRO A 400 17.00 11.49 -3.02
C PRO A 400 16.26 10.93 -1.80
N THR A 401 14.96 10.74 -1.92
CA THR A 401 14.13 10.15 -0.87
C THR A 401 12.83 9.58 -1.44
N ILE A 402 12.40 8.43 -0.91
CA ILE A 402 11.12 7.79 -1.26
C ILE A 402 9.93 8.65 -0.83
N TYR A 403 10.13 9.54 0.15
CA TYR A 403 9.09 10.43 0.70
C TYR A 403 8.94 11.74 -0.09
N SER A 404 9.51 11.86 -1.28
CA SER A 404 9.34 13.05 -2.12
C SER A 404 8.06 12.93 -2.96
N THR A 405 7.11 13.84 -2.77
CA THR A 405 5.89 13.87 -3.60
C THR A 405 6.21 14.13 -5.06
N SER A 406 7.19 14.99 -5.37
CA SER A 406 7.66 15.20 -6.75
C SER A 406 8.20 13.92 -7.38
N TYR A 407 8.89 13.09 -6.59
CA TYR A 407 9.35 11.77 -7.04
C TYR A 407 8.17 10.83 -7.32
N LEU A 408 7.23 10.72 -6.37
CA LEU A 408 6.09 9.80 -6.46
C LEU A 408 5.22 10.16 -7.67
N LYS A 409 4.96 11.46 -7.87
CA LYS A 409 4.26 12.01 -9.03
C LYS A 409 4.98 11.72 -10.35
N ALA A 410 6.31 11.85 -10.38
CA ALA A 410 7.10 11.58 -11.59
C ALA A 410 6.97 10.13 -12.08
N ASN A 411 6.55 9.20 -11.23
CA ASN A 411 6.40 7.78 -11.52
C ASN A 411 4.94 7.33 -11.77
N ILE A 412 3.95 8.24 -11.72
CA ILE A 412 2.54 7.88 -12.04
C ILE A 412 2.40 7.56 -13.53
N GLU A 413 2.84 8.47 -14.41
CA GLU A 413 3.07 8.22 -15.84
C GLU A 413 4.58 8.20 -16.11
N GLY A 414 5.28 7.28 -15.44
CA GLY A 414 6.74 7.16 -15.49
C GLY A 414 7.28 5.91 -14.79
N GLY A 415 8.57 5.67 -14.89
CA GLY A 415 9.26 4.58 -14.21
C GLY A 415 8.87 3.19 -14.71
N GLN A 416 8.75 2.23 -13.79
CA GLN A 416 8.38 0.85 -14.12
C GLN A 416 7.01 0.79 -14.81
N TYR A 417 6.90 -0.01 -15.87
CA TYR A 417 5.73 -0.17 -16.74
C TYR A 417 5.34 1.09 -17.53
N PHE A 418 6.22 2.08 -17.64
CA PHE A 418 6.08 3.22 -18.54
C PHE A 418 7.34 3.42 -19.39
N ASN A 419 8.48 3.61 -18.71
CA ASN A 419 9.79 3.79 -19.32
C ASN A 419 10.47 2.43 -19.52
N TRP A 420 10.39 1.58 -18.49
CA TRP A 420 11.15 0.33 -18.40
C TRP A 420 10.37 -0.75 -17.65
N PHE A 421 10.84 -1.99 -17.67
CA PHE A 421 10.27 -3.10 -16.90
C PHE A 421 11.36 -4.08 -16.45
N TYR A 422 11.01 -4.97 -15.51
CA TYR A 422 11.84 -6.12 -15.14
C TYR A 422 11.21 -7.38 -15.76
N ASN A 423 12.00 -8.23 -16.41
CA ASN A 423 11.51 -9.52 -16.91
C ASN A 423 11.17 -10.46 -15.75
N ASP A 424 12.00 -10.40 -14.70
CA ASP A 424 11.86 -11.20 -13.49
C ASP A 424 11.49 -10.30 -12.31
N SER A 425 10.38 -10.62 -11.66
CA SER A 425 9.83 -9.88 -10.53
C SER A 425 9.23 -10.84 -9.50
N ASN A 426 9.84 -11.99 -9.23
CA ASN A 426 9.33 -12.82 -8.14
C ASN A 426 9.74 -12.27 -6.77
N ASN A 427 8.82 -12.38 -5.82
CA ASN A 427 9.03 -12.02 -4.41
C ASN A 427 9.24 -13.32 -3.63
N LEU A 428 10.45 -13.55 -3.16
CA LEU A 428 10.84 -14.79 -2.47
C LEU A 428 10.41 -14.81 -0.99
N GLY A 429 9.63 -13.81 -0.56
CA GLY A 429 9.24 -13.61 0.82
C GLY A 429 10.36 -13.03 1.67
N ARG A 430 10.25 -13.20 2.98
CA ARG A 430 11.20 -12.62 3.95
C ARG A 430 12.55 -13.36 3.91
N GLY A 431 13.64 -12.63 3.79
CA GLY A 431 14.98 -13.15 4.04
C GLY A 431 16.02 -12.05 4.30
N LEU A 432 17.29 -12.45 4.44
CA LEU A 432 18.39 -11.54 4.75
C LEU A 432 18.67 -10.58 3.59
N ASP A 433 18.80 -9.29 3.90
CA ASP A 433 19.09 -8.26 2.91
C ASP A 433 20.35 -8.59 2.09
N PRO A 434 20.24 -8.73 0.77
CA PRO A 434 21.38 -9.03 -0.11
C PRO A 434 22.42 -7.90 -0.15
N ASN A 435 22.08 -6.69 0.33
CA ASN A 435 23.01 -5.57 0.46
C ASN A 435 23.88 -5.65 1.73
N GLY A 436 23.76 -6.70 2.54
CA GLY A 436 24.63 -6.94 3.71
C GLY A 436 24.33 -6.04 4.90
N THR A 437 23.07 -5.61 5.07
CA THR A 437 22.65 -4.71 6.16
C THR A 437 22.22 -5.44 7.44
N ASP A 438 22.26 -6.78 7.45
CA ASP A 438 21.71 -7.68 8.49
C ASP A 438 20.20 -7.54 8.76
N LEU A 439 19.49 -6.72 7.97
CA LEU A 439 18.04 -6.59 8.04
C LEU A 439 17.35 -7.82 7.41
N GLN A 440 16.13 -8.10 7.86
CA GLN A 440 15.20 -8.94 7.11
C GLN A 440 14.41 -8.07 6.15
N VAL A 441 14.31 -8.49 4.89
CA VAL A 441 13.59 -7.77 3.84
C VAL A 441 12.74 -8.71 2.99
N SER A 442 11.77 -8.17 2.27
CA SER A 442 11.10 -8.89 1.18
C SER A 442 12.03 -9.00 -0.02
N LEU A 443 12.51 -10.21 -0.29
CA LEU A 443 13.58 -10.47 -1.23
C LEU A 443 13.07 -10.47 -2.68
N PRO A 444 13.61 -9.61 -3.56
CA PRO A 444 13.46 -9.81 -5.00
C PRO A 444 14.45 -10.87 -5.52
N GLU A 445 14.23 -11.32 -6.74
CA GLU A 445 15.20 -12.10 -7.50
C GLU A 445 15.50 -11.50 -8.88
N GLY A 446 16.38 -12.18 -9.63
CA GLY A 446 16.69 -11.90 -11.02
C GLY A 446 17.07 -10.46 -11.31
N ASP A 447 16.51 -9.93 -12.40
CA ASP A 447 16.74 -8.57 -12.89
C ASP A 447 16.48 -7.52 -11.80
N ARG A 448 15.46 -7.69 -10.96
CA ARG A 448 15.16 -6.72 -9.89
C ARG A 448 16.21 -6.72 -8.78
N LEU A 449 16.74 -7.91 -8.42
CA LEU A 449 17.80 -8.04 -7.42
C LEU A 449 19.09 -7.33 -7.86
N ILE A 450 19.49 -7.53 -9.12
CA ILE A 450 20.68 -6.87 -9.69
C ILE A 450 20.39 -5.47 -10.26
N GLN A 451 19.14 -5.00 -10.14
CA GLN A 451 18.66 -3.72 -10.66
C GLN A 451 18.93 -3.53 -12.18
N SER A 452 18.64 -4.55 -12.99
CA SER A 452 18.80 -4.54 -14.46
C SER A 452 17.47 -4.26 -15.17
N ARG A 453 17.25 -3.01 -15.57
CA ARG A 453 16.00 -2.56 -16.22
C ARG A 453 16.00 -2.85 -17.73
N ASN A 454 14.86 -3.29 -18.25
CA ASN A 454 14.62 -3.57 -19.68
C ASN A 454 13.78 -2.45 -20.32
N ASN A 455 13.93 -2.27 -21.64
CA ASN A 455 13.34 -1.15 -22.37
C ASN A 455 12.21 -1.63 -23.27
N TYR A 456 11.23 -0.76 -23.49
CA TYR A 456 10.24 -0.94 -24.55
C TYR A 456 10.79 -0.48 -25.90
N PHE A 457 10.30 -1.07 -26.99
CA PHE A 457 10.59 -0.62 -28.35
C PHE A 457 9.43 0.21 -28.92
N SER A 458 9.69 0.96 -29.99
CA SER A 458 8.66 1.78 -30.65
C SER A 458 7.52 0.92 -31.15
N GLN A 459 6.27 1.41 -31.06
CA GLN A 459 5.03 0.70 -31.44
C GLN A 459 4.62 -0.42 -30.49
N GLN A 460 5.17 -0.44 -29.27
CA GLN A 460 4.84 -1.39 -28.21
C GLN A 460 4.19 -0.71 -27.00
N GLU A 461 3.54 0.43 -27.18
CA GLU A 461 2.98 1.25 -26.10
C GLU A 461 1.99 0.44 -25.27
N ILE A 462 1.27 -0.50 -25.89
CA ILE A 462 0.35 -1.41 -25.20
C ILE A 462 1.06 -2.38 -24.24
N LEU A 463 2.39 -2.56 -24.30
CA LEU A 463 3.16 -3.37 -23.34
C LEU A 463 3.49 -2.60 -22.05
N ALA A 464 3.30 -1.27 -22.05
CA ALA A 464 3.63 -0.40 -20.94
C ALA A 464 2.36 -0.03 -20.16
N ASN A 465 2.07 -0.79 -19.09
CA ASN A 465 0.83 -0.68 -18.31
C ASN A 465 0.44 0.71 -17.81
N LYS A 466 1.39 1.62 -17.65
CA LYS A 466 1.12 2.99 -17.23
C LYS A 466 0.86 3.97 -18.38
N GLN A 467 0.84 3.52 -19.63
CA GLN A 467 0.53 4.36 -20.79
C GLN A 467 -0.97 4.65 -20.91
N LEU A 468 -1.61 5.09 -19.83
CA LEU A 468 -3.06 5.32 -19.75
C LEU A 468 -3.54 6.29 -20.82
N ARG A 469 -2.83 7.41 -20.98
CA ARG A 469 -3.16 8.46 -21.94
C ARG A 469 -3.06 8.01 -23.39
N TRP A 470 -1.99 7.28 -23.72
CA TRP A 470 -1.83 6.71 -25.05
C TRP A 470 -2.95 5.70 -25.32
N TRP A 471 -3.19 4.76 -24.40
CA TRP A 471 -4.24 3.76 -24.54
C TRP A 471 -5.60 4.43 -24.73
N TRP A 472 -5.96 5.39 -23.88
CA TRP A 472 -7.24 6.08 -23.96
C TRP A 472 -7.45 6.85 -25.28
N SER A 473 -6.38 7.40 -25.85
CA SER A 473 -6.45 8.31 -27.01
C SER A 473 -6.13 7.64 -28.35
N ASN A 474 -5.86 6.33 -28.38
CA ASN A 474 -5.44 5.64 -29.61
C ASN A 474 -6.31 4.43 -29.93
N ILE A 475 -6.22 4.02 -31.19
CA ILE A 475 -6.81 2.77 -31.65
C ILE A 475 -5.96 1.60 -31.13
N HIS A 476 -6.57 0.45 -30.91
CA HIS A 476 -5.85 -0.72 -30.40
C HIS A 476 -5.73 -1.79 -31.46
N GLN A 477 -4.57 -2.44 -31.48
CA GLN A 477 -4.26 -3.60 -32.32
C GLN A 477 -3.47 -4.59 -31.47
N ALA A 478 -3.49 -5.87 -31.85
CA ALA A 478 -2.59 -6.84 -31.23
C ALA A 478 -1.15 -6.52 -31.61
N VAL A 479 -0.23 -6.58 -30.64
CA VAL A 479 1.20 -6.34 -30.85
C VAL A 479 1.92 -7.65 -30.64
N TYR A 480 2.50 -8.24 -31.68
CA TYR A 480 3.19 -9.53 -31.55
C TYR A 480 4.29 -9.68 -32.59
N ASP A 481 5.23 -10.60 -32.34
CA ASP A 481 6.18 -11.01 -33.38
C ASP A 481 5.54 -12.07 -34.28
N SER A 482 5.29 -11.68 -35.52
CA SER A 482 4.72 -12.54 -36.56
C SER A 482 5.76 -13.36 -37.33
N GLY A 483 7.06 -13.09 -37.11
CA GLY A 483 8.17 -13.69 -37.86
C GLY A 483 8.40 -13.07 -39.24
N ASP A 484 7.78 -11.93 -39.54
CA ASP A 484 7.92 -11.19 -40.81
C ASP A 484 9.14 -10.27 -40.87
N GLY A 485 9.95 -10.26 -39.81
CA GLY A 485 11.15 -9.43 -39.68
C GLY A 485 10.90 -8.03 -39.10
N GLN A 486 9.65 -7.69 -38.74
CA GLN A 486 9.32 -6.42 -38.07
C GLN A 486 9.44 -6.52 -36.53
N GLY A 487 9.65 -7.73 -36.00
CA GLY A 487 9.67 -7.99 -34.57
C GLY A 487 8.27 -7.80 -33.96
N PHE A 488 8.23 -7.35 -32.72
CA PHE A 488 6.98 -7.05 -32.01
C PHE A 488 6.39 -5.72 -32.51
N ALA A 489 5.43 -5.82 -33.44
CA ALA A 489 4.75 -4.69 -34.06
C ALA A 489 3.22 -4.87 -34.02
N PRO A 490 2.44 -3.79 -34.20
CA PRO A 490 0.99 -3.88 -34.40
C PRO A 490 0.63 -4.69 -35.65
N HIS A 491 -0.30 -5.64 -35.51
CA HIS A 491 -0.75 -6.50 -36.59
C HIS A 491 -2.28 -6.62 -36.65
N GLY A 492 -2.79 -6.82 -37.87
CA GLY A 492 -4.22 -7.04 -38.12
C GLY A 492 -5.05 -5.74 -38.07
N PRO A 493 -6.39 -5.84 -38.18
CA PRO A 493 -7.27 -4.70 -38.03
C PRO A 493 -7.32 -4.19 -36.58
N GLN A 494 -7.83 -2.98 -36.39
CA GLN A 494 -8.09 -2.42 -35.05
C GLN A 494 -9.22 -3.17 -34.33
N THR A 495 -9.23 -3.11 -33.00
CA THR A 495 -10.36 -3.60 -32.19
C THR A 495 -11.57 -2.66 -32.30
N LYS A 496 -12.66 -3.03 -31.63
CA LYS A 496 -13.86 -2.20 -31.50
C LYS A 496 -13.68 -1.00 -30.56
N TRP A 497 -12.55 -0.92 -29.82
CA TRP A 497 -12.27 0.26 -28.99
C TRP A 497 -12.18 1.51 -29.86
N SER A 498 -12.83 2.57 -29.42
CA SER A 498 -12.76 3.88 -30.06
C SER A 498 -12.02 4.86 -29.14
N PRO A 499 -11.02 5.60 -29.64
CA PRO A 499 -10.33 6.62 -28.87
C PRO A 499 -11.28 7.57 -28.16
N ASN A 500 -10.97 7.89 -26.91
CA ASN A 500 -11.72 8.85 -26.08
C ASN A 500 -13.23 8.52 -25.97
N SER A 501 -13.62 7.24 -26.09
CA SER A 501 -15.04 6.85 -26.09
C SER A 501 -15.64 6.72 -24.68
N LYS A 502 -14.82 6.42 -23.67
CA LYS A 502 -15.25 6.22 -22.28
C LYS A 502 -14.18 6.68 -21.31
N SER A 503 -14.58 7.19 -20.15
CA SER A 503 -13.65 7.46 -19.06
C SER A 503 -13.12 6.17 -18.45
N ILE A 504 -11.93 6.27 -17.90
CA ILE A 504 -11.28 5.28 -17.06
C ILE A 504 -11.62 5.58 -15.60
N ILE A 505 -11.80 4.55 -14.79
CA ILE A 505 -11.85 4.64 -13.32
C ILE A 505 -10.85 3.66 -12.72
N THR A 506 -10.26 4.04 -11.59
CA THR A 506 -9.48 3.11 -10.77
C THR A 506 -10.38 2.64 -9.65
N LEU A 507 -11.15 1.56 -9.89
CA LEU A 507 -12.17 1.12 -8.92
C LEU A 507 -11.52 0.99 -7.56
N GLU A 508 -10.41 0.27 -7.49
CA GLU A 508 -9.51 0.26 -6.35
C GLU A 508 -8.23 1.04 -6.66
N TYR A 509 -7.67 1.71 -5.65
CA TYR A 509 -6.25 2.06 -5.59
C TYR A 509 -5.83 2.17 -4.12
N GLY A 510 -4.57 1.95 -3.82
CA GLY A 510 -4.07 2.16 -2.47
C GLY A 510 -2.66 1.66 -2.26
N PHE A 511 -2.16 1.92 -1.06
CA PHE A 511 -0.82 1.54 -0.63
C PHE A 511 -0.91 1.01 0.79
N ALA A 512 -0.23 -0.10 1.08
CA ALA A 512 -0.18 -0.61 2.45
C ALA A 512 0.54 0.37 3.38
N ALA A 513 0.17 0.40 4.65
CA ALA A 513 0.89 1.16 5.69
C ALA A 513 2.21 0.47 6.07
N CYS A 514 3.00 0.06 5.08
CA CYS A 514 4.27 -0.64 5.23
C CYS A 514 5.39 0.09 4.49
N ASP A 515 6.61 -0.01 5.02
CA ASP A 515 7.83 0.46 4.36
C ASP A 515 7.87 0.00 2.90
N LYS A 516 8.18 0.93 1.97
CA LYS A 516 8.27 0.69 0.52
C LYS A 516 7.02 0.09 -0.13
N SER A 517 5.83 0.25 0.46
CA SER A 517 4.58 -0.23 -0.14
C SER A 517 4.35 0.24 -1.58
N THR A 518 4.90 1.40 -1.94
CA THR A 518 4.88 1.95 -3.30
C THR A 518 5.70 1.17 -4.34
N ASN A 519 6.60 0.26 -3.93
CA ASN A 519 7.37 -0.59 -4.86
C ASN A 519 6.51 -1.68 -5.51
N GLN A 520 5.49 -2.12 -4.79
CA GLN A 520 4.58 -3.18 -5.22
C GLN A 520 3.24 -2.99 -4.48
N PRO A 521 2.42 -1.99 -4.89
CA PRO A 521 1.19 -1.67 -4.18
C PRO A 521 0.16 -2.80 -4.16
N ASN A 522 0.29 -3.76 -5.07
CA ASN A 522 -0.67 -4.84 -5.31
C ASN A 522 -0.56 -6.01 -4.32
N VAL A 523 0.39 -5.97 -3.37
CA VAL A 523 0.55 -7.05 -2.38
C VAL A 523 0.05 -6.65 -1.01
N PHE A 524 -0.53 -7.63 -0.33
CA PHE A 524 -1.20 -7.46 0.96
C PHE A 524 -0.56 -8.39 1.98
N PHE A 525 -0.30 -7.88 3.18
CA PHE A 525 0.13 -8.71 4.30
C PHE A 525 -1.09 -9.28 5.02
N ASP A 526 -1.26 -10.60 4.94
CA ASP A 526 -2.31 -11.33 5.66
C ASP A 526 -1.78 -12.71 6.06
N PRO A 527 -1.28 -12.90 7.30
CA PRO A 527 -0.59 -14.12 7.71
C PRO A 527 -1.34 -15.44 7.50
N LYS A 528 -2.66 -15.40 7.27
CA LYS A 528 -3.47 -16.60 6.98
C LYS A 528 -3.43 -17.02 5.51
N SER A 529 -3.17 -16.11 4.58
CA SER A 529 -3.26 -16.36 3.12
C SER A 529 -1.91 -16.75 2.53
N THR A 530 -1.94 -17.64 1.53
CA THR A 530 -0.77 -17.94 0.69
C THR A 530 -0.42 -16.81 -0.28
N GLU A 531 -1.30 -15.82 -0.45
CA GLU A 531 -1.05 -14.61 -1.24
C GLU A 531 -0.48 -13.46 -0.36
N SER A 532 -0.02 -13.78 0.86
CA SER A 532 0.53 -12.81 1.80
C SER A 532 1.96 -12.40 1.46
N PHE A 533 2.14 -11.17 1.00
CA PHE A 533 3.45 -10.59 0.71
C PHE A 533 3.53 -9.14 1.20
N THR A 534 4.74 -8.61 1.27
CA THR A 534 4.98 -7.16 1.33
C THR A 534 5.89 -6.76 0.18
N ALA A 535 5.84 -5.49 -0.20
CA ALA A 535 6.52 -5.01 -1.39
C ALA A 535 8.03 -5.29 -1.37
N TYR A 536 8.66 -5.40 -2.55
CA TYR A 536 10.09 -5.66 -2.62
C TYR A 536 10.88 -4.69 -1.75
N TRP A 537 11.90 -5.22 -1.06
CA TRP A 537 12.78 -4.49 -0.16
C TRP A 537 12.12 -3.95 1.12
N SER A 538 10.83 -4.21 1.36
CA SER A 538 10.17 -3.84 2.62
C SER A 538 10.94 -4.45 3.80
N ILE A 539 11.24 -3.64 4.81
CA ILE A 539 11.95 -4.11 6.00
C ILE A 539 10.97 -4.83 6.94
N TRP A 540 11.46 -5.91 7.55
CA TRP A 540 10.75 -6.67 8.57
C TRP A 540 11.47 -6.53 9.91
N ASP A 541 10.73 -6.10 10.93
CA ASP A 541 11.23 -5.92 12.28
C ASP A 541 10.94 -7.17 13.13
N PRO A 542 11.86 -7.57 14.04
CA PRO A 542 11.59 -8.63 14.99
C PRO A 542 10.34 -8.31 15.82
N ALA A 543 9.43 -9.26 15.94
CA ALA A 543 8.18 -9.11 16.66
C ALA A 543 7.90 -10.35 17.50
N ASN A 544 7.92 -10.21 18.83
CA ASN A 544 7.78 -11.26 19.87
C ASN A 544 7.30 -12.65 19.37
N GLU A 545 6.09 -13.07 19.73
CA GLU A 545 5.54 -14.41 19.46
C GLU A 545 5.30 -14.68 17.95
N LEU A 546 5.52 -13.68 17.09
CA LEU A 546 5.26 -13.71 15.65
C LEU A 546 6.54 -13.84 14.80
N GLY A 547 7.72 -13.87 15.43
CA GLY A 547 9.01 -13.85 14.78
C GLY A 547 9.34 -12.50 14.16
N TYR A 548 8.62 -12.08 13.11
CA TYR A 548 8.82 -10.81 12.42
C TYR A 548 7.50 -10.22 11.93
N LEU A 549 7.41 -8.89 11.91
CA LEU A 549 6.32 -8.15 11.27
C LEU A 549 6.89 -7.13 10.27
N PRO A 550 6.16 -6.83 9.18
CA PRO A 550 6.53 -5.74 8.30
C PRO A 550 6.62 -4.42 9.07
N ARG A 551 7.65 -3.63 8.77
CA ARG A 551 7.80 -2.29 9.33
C ARG A 551 6.65 -1.42 8.85
N ARG A 552 5.90 -0.86 9.80
CA ARG A 552 4.83 0.08 9.53
C ARG A 552 5.38 1.42 9.06
N ASP A 553 4.78 1.99 8.02
CA ASP A 553 5.09 3.32 7.51
C ASP A 553 3.82 4.00 6.98
N ASP A 554 3.19 4.80 7.83
CA ASP A 554 2.01 5.60 7.47
C ASP A 554 2.35 6.79 6.58
N THR A 555 3.62 7.25 6.60
CA THR A 555 4.05 8.46 5.90
C THR A 555 4.10 8.21 4.40
N ILE A 556 4.72 7.10 3.98
CA ILE A 556 4.79 6.76 2.56
C ILE A 556 3.39 6.49 1.98
N GLN A 557 2.51 5.83 2.73
CA GLN A 557 1.13 5.61 2.33
C GLN A 557 0.41 6.93 2.07
N ALA A 558 0.45 7.87 3.02
CA ALA A 558 -0.20 9.16 2.90
C ALA A 558 0.37 9.98 1.73
N LEU A 559 1.69 10.06 1.60
CA LEU A 559 2.34 10.82 0.52
C LEU A 559 2.05 10.22 -0.86
N ALA A 560 1.95 8.89 -0.97
CA ALA A 560 1.59 8.21 -2.22
C ALA A 560 0.14 8.49 -2.61
N LEU A 561 -0.81 8.37 -1.67
CA LEU A 561 -2.21 8.72 -1.91
C LEU A 561 -2.36 10.19 -2.31
N GLN A 562 -1.68 11.11 -1.61
CA GLN A 562 -1.65 12.52 -1.95
C GLN A 562 -1.07 12.78 -3.34
N SER A 563 0.04 12.13 -3.67
CA SER A 563 0.70 12.29 -4.97
C SER A 563 -0.19 11.84 -6.11
N VAL A 564 -0.90 10.71 -5.95
CA VAL A 564 -1.87 10.20 -6.92
C VAL A 564 -3.03 11.18 -7.10
N TYR A 565 -3.61 11.68 -6.01
CA TYR A 565 -4.71 12.64 -6.08
C TYR A 565 -4.28 13.95 -6.75
N GLU A 566 -3.18 14.56 -6.29
CA GLU A 566 -2.69 15.84 -6.80
C GLU A 566 -2.29 15.76 -8.25
N TYR A 567 -1.60 14.68 -8.67
CA TYR A 567 -1.19 14.51 -10.05
C TYR A 567 -2.37 14.58 -11.02
N TRP A 568 -3.46 13.87 -10.71
CA TRP A 568 -4.62 13.81 -11.59
C TRP A 568 -5.56 15.01 -11.45
N ASN A 569 -5.80 15.51 -10.23
CA ASN A 569 -6.84 16.51 -9.97
C ASN A 569 -6.33 17.94 -9.76
N VAL A 570 -5.07 18.12 -9.42
CA VAL A 570 -4.50 19.44 -9.06
C VAL A 570 -3.48 19.91 -10.09
N ASP A 571 -2.59 19.02 -10.52
CA ASP A 571 -1.45 19.36 -11.37
C ASP A 571 -1.83 19.45 -12.87
N GLY A 572 -3.09 19.20 -13.22
CA GLY A 572 -3.61 19.35 -14.57
C GLY A 572 -3.30 18.20 -15.54
N ASN A 573 -2.96 17.01 -15.02
CA ASN A 573 -2.61 15.86 -15.88
C ASN A 573 -3.83 15.02 -16.33
N ASN A 574 -5.03 15.24 -15.79
CA ASN A 574 -6.23 14.55 -16.28
C ASN A 574 -6.79 15.27 -17.53
N GLU A 575 -6.57 14.67 -18.71
CA GLU A 575 -7.03 15.23 -19.98
C GLU A 575 -8.54 15.19 -20.13
N SER A 576 -9.08 16.11 -20.93
CA SER A 576 -10.49 16.10 -21.31
C SER A 576 -10.64 16.39 -22.80
N VAL A 577 -11.39 15.53 -23.49
CA VAL A 577 -11.66 15.64 -24.93
C VAL A 577 -13.18 15.66 -25.11
N GLY A 578 -13.71 16.70 -25.76
CA GLY A 578 -15.14 16.83 -26.00
C GLY A 578 -16.01 16.88 -24.73
N GLY A 579 -15.44 17.27 -23.59
CA GLY A 579 -16.11 17.29 -22.28
C GLY A 579 -16.07 15.94 -21.53
N LEU A 580 -15.44 14.91 -22.10
CA LEU A 580 -15.18 13.64 -21.43
C LEU A 580 -13.77 13.67 -20.83
N SER A 581 -13.65 13.59 -19.51
CA SER A 581 -12.35 13.43 -18.84
C SER A 581 -11.81 12.02 -19.01
N MET A 582 -10.49 11.88 -19.15
CA MET A 582 -9.81 10.59 -19.24
C MET A 582 -10.08 9.75 -18.00
N LEU A 583 -9.80 10.29 -16.81
CA LEU A 583 -10.18 9.67 -15.54
C LEU A 583 -11.45 10.30 -14.99
N ASN A 584 -12.44 9.48 -14.66
CA ASN A 584 -13.59 9.90 -13.86
C ASN A 584 -13.31 9.64 -12.38
N TRP A 585 -12.79 10.69 -11.72
CA TRP A 585 -12.33 10.60 -10.34
C TRP A 585 -13.45 10.36 -9.32
N SER A 586 -14.72 10.58 -9.68
CA SER A 586 -15.85 10.37 -8.78
C SER A 586 -16.01 8.91 -8.35
N PHE A 587 -15.48 7.97 -9.14
CA PHE A 587 -15.55 6.54 -8.87
C PHE A 587 -14.18 5.90 -8.62
N CYS A 588 -13.12 6.70 -8.47
CA CYS A 588 -11.82 6.22 -8.03
C CYS A 588 -11.83 6.07 -6.51
N CYS A 589 -11.81 4.83 -5.99
CA CYS A 589 -11.98 4.58 -4.57
C CYS A 589 -10.69 4.06 -3.91
N VAL A 590 -10.31 4.66 -2.78
CA VAL A 590 -9.18 4.18 -1.97
C VAL A 590 -9.58 2.88 -1.27
N TRP A 591 -8.74 1.87 -1.37
CA TRP A 591 -8.81 0.68 -0.53
C TRP A 591 -8.02 0.96 0.75
N ASN A 592 -8.62 1.09 1.95
CA ASN A 592 -10.04 1.04 2.29
C ASN A 592 -10.35 1.73 3.64
N THR A 593 -11.64 1.86 3.97
CA THR A 593 -12.17 2.13 5.32
C THR A 593 -13.09 0.98 5.77
N ASP A 594 -13.54 0.97 7.01
CA ASP A 594 -14.34 -0.14 7.55
C ASP A 594 -15.55 0.31 8.34
N ALA A 595 -16.58 -0.53 8.30
CA ALA A 595 -17.85 -0.36 8.97
C ALA A 595 -17.79 -0.60 10.49
N ARG A 596 -16.64 -0.99 11.05
CA ARG A 596 -16.41 -1.07 12.49
C ARG A 596 -15.76 0.24 12.97
N PRO A 597 -16.33 0.91 13.98
CA PRO A 597 -15.92 2.26 14.32
C PRO A 597 -14.55 2.27 15.00
N PHE A 598 -13.78 3.29 14.70
CA PHE A 598 -12.50 3.56 15.35
C PHE A 598 -12.72 4.36 16.65
N PRO A 599 -12.01 4.05 17.76
CA PRO A 599 -10.90 3.10 17.86
C PRO A 599 -11.31 1.70 18.31
N THR A 600 -12.62 1.42 18.47
CA THR A 600 -13.10 0.10 18.92
C THR A 600 -12.52 -0.99 18.06
N PHE A 601 -12.65 -0.88 16.74
CA PHE A 601 -11.75 -1.56 15.81
C PHE A 601 -10.51 -0.68 15.55
N PRO A 602 -9.29 -1.23 15.60
CA PRO A 602 -8.92 -2.64 15.82
C PRO A 602 -8.64 -3.01 17.29
N ILE A 603 -8.90 -2.16 18.28
CA ILE A 603 -8.45 -2.38 19.67
C ILE A 603 -9.12 -3.61 20.31
N LEU A 604 -10.42 -3.82 20.07
CA LEU A 604 -11.17 -4.94 20.64
C LEU A 604 -10.93 -6.24 19.85
N ASN A 605 -9.70 -6.76 19.94
CA ASN A 605 -9.28 -7.99 19.25
C ASN A 605 -10.03 -9.26 19.69
N SER A 606 -10.73 -9.23 20.82
CA SER A 606 -11.55 -10.35 21.27
C SER A 606 -12.90 -10.44 20.55
N ALA A 607 -13.33 -9.37 19.87
CA ALA A 607 -14.57 -9.33 19.10
C ALA A 607 -14.36 -9.75 17.64
N TRP A 608 -13.18 -9.50 17.07
CA TRP A 608 -12.89 -9.73 15.65
C TRP A 608 -11.56 -10.43 15.44
N GLY A 609 -11.55 -11.47 14.60
CA GLY A 609 -10.36 -12.30 14.36
C GLY A 609 -9.31 -11.69 13.42
N ASP A 610 -9.60 -10.56 12.78
CA ASP A 610 -8.80 -9.94 11.71
C ASP A 610 -8.12 -8.63 12.12
N THR A 611 -8.21 -8.21 13.39
CA THR A 611 -7.60 -6.95 13.87
C THR A 611 -6.09 -6.89 13.64
N GLY A 612 -5.41 -8.04 13.56
CA GLY A 612 -3.98 -8.15 13.28
C GLY A 612 -3.58 -7.59 11.91
N ASN A 613 -4.49 -7.62 10.93
CA ASN A 613 -4.21 -7.13 9.57
C ASN A 613 -4.30 -5.61 9.47
N TRP A 614 -4.93 -4.93 10.43
CA TRP A 614 -5.12 -3.47 10.38
C TRP A 614 -3.79 -2.71 10.38
N ALA A 615 -2.80 -3.18 11.14
CA ALA A 615 -1.55 -2.43 11.33
C ALA A 615 -0.63 -2.42 10.10
N GLN A 616 -0.80 -3.37 9.18
CA GLN A 616 -0.02 -3.53 7.94
C GLN A 616 -0.88 -3.52 6.67
N GLY A 617 -2.19 -3.31 6.80
CA GLY A 617 -3.12 -3.24 5.68
C GLY A 617 -3.14 -1.85 5.02
N LEU A 618 -4.09 -1.65 4.08
CA LEU A 618 -4.26 -0.39 3.35
C LEU A 618 -5.28 0.56 4.03
N TRP A 619 -5.59 0.32 5.28
CA TRP A 619 -6.64 1.02 5.98
C TRP A 619 -6.30 2.48 6.20
N ILE A 620 -7.15 3.39 5.74
CA ILE A 620 -6.97 4.85 5.84
C ILE A 620 -7.74 5.47 7.03
N GLY A 621 -7.91 4.72 8.11
CA GLY A 621 -8.93 4.93 9.16
C GLY A 621 -9.10 6.36 9.71
N THR A 622 -10.29 6.60 10.27
CA THR A 622 -10.71 7.84 10.91
C THR A 622 -9.73 8.27 12.01
N ASN A 623 -9.06 9.40 11.77
CA ASN A 623 -8.21 10.11 12.72
C ASN A 623 -6.86 9.45 13.12
N ARG A 624 -6.04 8.99 12.15
CA ARG A 624 -4.62 8.68 12.43
C ARG A 624 -3.63 9.06 11.33
N ALA A 625 -2.91 10.13 11.61
CA ALA A 625 -1.46 10.26 11.77
C ALA A 625 -1.23 11.76 11.56
N VAL A 626 -0.87 12.49 12.63
CA VAL A 626 -0.01 13.65 12.39
C VAL A 626 1.17 13.02 11.68
N LEU A 627 1.34 13.31 10.37
CA LEU A 627 2.51 12.87 9.64
C LEU A 627 3.68 13.13 10.60
N PRO A 628 4.52 12.13 10.93
CA PRO A 628 5.75 12.45 11.62
C PRO A 628 6.34 13.62 10.83
N PRO A 629 6.82 14.69 11.50
CA PRO A 629 7.43 15.79 10.78
C PRO A 629 8.35 15.17 9.74
N PRO A 630 8.27 15.61 8.47
CA PRO A 630 9.06 15.02 7.39
C PRO A 630 10.45 14.77 7.94
N VAL A 631 11.07 13.60 7.66
CA VAL A 631 12.49 13.35 7.97
C VAL A 631 13.17 14.69 7.79
N PRO A 632 13.68 15.32 8.87
CA PRO A 632 13.99 16.73 8.83
C PRO A 632 14.75 16.95 7.54
N SER A 633 14.23 17.81 6.66
CA SER A 633 15.06 18.37 5.60
C SER A 633 16.37 18.69 6.29
N LEU A 634 17.49 18.10 5.83
CA LEU A 634 18.79 18.15 6.52
C LEU A 634 18.86 19.40 7.38
N PRO A 635 18.84 19.29 8.72
CA PRO A 635 18.55 20.43 9.57
C PRO A 635 19.41 21.62 9.14
N PRO A 636 18.88 22.86 9.15
CA PRO A 636 19.77 24.02 9.10
C PRO A 636 20.90 23.77 10.10
N THR A 637 22.15 23.99 9.68
CA THR A 637 23.36 23.59 10.41
C THR A 637 23.13 23.67 11.93
N PRO A 638 23.11 22.53 12.65
CA PRO A 638 22.80 22.52 14.06
C PRO A 638 23.64 23.56 14.81
N PRO A 639 23.07 24.29 15.77
CA PRO A 639 23.87 25.24 16.52
C PRO A 639 24.95 24.49 17.32
N ASN A 640 26.04 25.18 17.67
CA ASN A 640 27.06 24.61 18.53
C ASN A 640 26.66 24.83 20.00
N PHE A 641 26.84 23.81 20.84
CA PHE A 641 26.71 23.93 22.29
C PHE A 641 27.64 25.05 22.80
N PRO A 642 27.18 25.92 23.71
CA PRO A 642 27.93 27.11 24.11
C PRO A 642 29.26 26.75 24.79
N VAL A 643 30.33 27.43 24.36
CA VAL A 643 31.62 27.38 25.07
C VAL A 643 31.55 28.34 26.25
N LEU A 644 31.63 27.81 27.46
CA LEU A 644 31.63 28.61 28.68
C LEU A 644 33.06 29.00 29.04
N ALA A 645 33.31 30.28 29.28
CA ALA A 645 34.61 30.82 29.70
C ALA A 645 34.89 30.56 31.19
N LEU A 646 34.74 29.31 31.61
CA LEU A 646 35.06 28.87 32.96
C LEU A 646 36.58 28.81 33.10
N GLY A 647 37.14 29.55 34.05
CA GLY A 647 38.57 29.50 34.35
C GLY A 647 39.02 28.09 34.78
N PRO A 648 40.33 27.80 34.77
CA PRO A 648 40.87 26.46 35.07
C PRO A 648 40.55 25.91 36.48
N SER A 649 39.97 26.73 37.37
CA SER A 649 39.55 26.36 38.73
C SER A 649 38.04 26.14 38.89
N LEU A 650 37.25 26.20 37.81
CA LEU A 650 35.83 25.83 37.77
C LEU A 650 35.69 24.61 36.85
N ALA A 651 36.17 23.46 37.32
CA ALA A 651 36.19 22.23 36.55
C ALA A 651 34.81 21.58 36.55
N TRP A 652 34.19 21.49 35.38
CA TRP A 652 33.04 20.61 35.19
C TRP A 652 33.52 19.18 35.09
N SER A 653 32.82 18.26 35.77
CA SER A 653 33.08 16.83 35.60
C SER A 653 32.33 16.31 34.37
N VAL A 654 33.03 15.57 33.51
CA VAL A 654 32.45 14.95 32.31
C VAL A 654 32.30 13.46 32.54
N HIS A 655 31.07 12.94 32.40
CA HIS A 655 30.86 11.50 32.30
C HIS A 655 30.40 11.16 30.88
N ILE A 656 31.22 10.40 30.15
CA ILE A 656 30.88 9.86 28.84
C ILE A 656 30.59 8.37 28.99
N LYS A 657 29.36 7.96 28.67
CA LYS A 657 28.90 6.57 28.85
C LYS A 657 28.57 5.96 27.48
N PRO A 658 29.46 5.15 26.88
CA PRO A 658 29.14 4.44 25.66
C PRO A 658 28.05 3.39 25.91
N LYS A 659 27.07 3.33 25.02
CA LYS A 659 25.89 2.50 25.12
C LYS A 659 25.66 1.74 23.83
N PHE A 660 25.63 0.42 23.94
CA PHE A 660 25.11 -0.48 22.92
C PHE A 660 23.75 -1.00 23.38
N LYS A 661 22.85 -1.23 22.42
CA LYS A 661 21.67 -2.04 22.66
C LYS A 661 22.03 -3.46 22.23
N THR A 662 22.08 -4.38 23.20
CA THR A 662 22.41 -5.78 22.95
C THR A 662 21.31 -6.63 23.57
N GLU A 663 20.67 -7.45 22.75
CA GLU A 663 19.71 -8.43 23.22
C GLU A 663 20.44 -9.72 23.59
N ILE A 664 20.08 -10.28 24.73
CA ILE A 664 20.72 -11.46 25.30
C ILE A 664 19.64 -12.52 25.48
N GLY A 665 19.70 -13.57 24.67
CA GLY A 665 18.90 -14.78 24.83
C GLY A 665 19.67 -15.80 25.64
N GLN A 666 19.14 -16.22 26.79
CA GLN A 666 19.76 -17.26 27.62
C GLN A 666 19.18 -18.64 27.26
N HIS A 667 20.07 -19.59 26.98
CA HIS A 667 19.72 -20.97 26.73
C HIS A 667 19.68 -21.76 28.04
N VAL A 668 18.87 -22.84 28.09
CA VAL A 668 18.73 -23.71 29.27
C VAL A 668 20.03 -24.37 29.74
N SER A 669 21.06 -24.41 28.87
CA SER A 669 22.39 -24.90 29.21
C SER A 669 23.30 -23.84 29.87
N GLY A 670 22.80 -22.63 30.11
CA GLY A 670 23.57 -21.49 30.62
C GLY A 670 24.42 -20.79 29.56
N ARG A 671 24.31 -21.19 28.28
CA ARG A 671 24.93 -20.47 27.16
C ARG A 671 24.06 -19.29 26.75
N GLU A 672 24.67 -18.25 26.19
CA GLU A 672 23.95 -17.06 25.74
C GLU A 672 24.12 -16.87 24.24
N THR A 673 23.03 -16.47 23.58
CA THR A 673 23.05 -15.86 22.26
C THR A 673 22.94 -14.35 22.45
N ARG A 674 23.82 -13.59 21.78
CA ARG A 674 23.88 -12.14 21.91
C ARG A 674 23.72 -11.51 20.53
N ILE A 675 22.79 -10.56 20.41
CA ILE A 675 22.53 -9.81 19.18
C ILE A 675 22.76 -8.34 19.47
N HIS A 676 23.75 -7.74 18.83
CA HIS A 676 24.01 -6.31 18.94
C HIS A 676 23.08 -5.58 17.96
N GLN A 677 22.25 -4.67 18.47
CA GLN A 677 21.28 -3.91 17.69
C GLN A 677 21.91 -2.68 17.03
N PHE A 678 23.08 -2.24 17.51
CA PHE A 678 23.83 -1.11 16.97
C PHE A 678 25.29 -1.48 16.72
N ALA A 679 25.81 -1.18 15.54
CA ALA A 679 27.23 -1.38 15.20
C ALA A 679 28.16 -0.34 15.88
N ASN A 680 27.65 0.87 16.14
CA ASN A 680 28.37 1.98 16.77
C ASN A 680 27.64 2.41 18.06
N PRO A 681 28.38 2.76 19.13
CA PRO A 681 27.78 3.16 20.39
C PRO A 681 27.07 4.51 20.28
N TYR A 682 26.02 4.67 21.08
CA TYR A 682 25.55 5.98 21.50
C TYR A 682 26.31 6.42 22.75
N PHE A 683 26.36 7.70 23.03
CA PHE A 683 26.96 8.23 24.25
C PHE A 683 25.91 9.02 25.04
N ASP A 684 25.71 8.62 26.29
CA ASP A 684 25.10 9.51 27.28
C ASP A 684 26.23 10.36 27.87
N ILE A 685 26.04 11.69 27.90
CA ILE A 685 27.03 12.67 28.33
C ILE A 685 26.44 13.46 29.49
N ASP A 686 27.10 13.39 30.65
CA ASP A 686 26.74 14.24 31.79
C ASP A 686 27.80 15.33 31.94
N LEU A 687 27.36 16.59 31.89
CA LEU A 687 28.15 17.78 32.17
C LEU A 687 27.73 18.34 33.54
N THR A 688 28.58 18.20 34.55
CA THR A 688 28.29 18.66 35.92
C THR A 688 28.94 20.02 36.15
N TYR A 689 28.16 21.04 36.47
CA TYR A 689 28.66 22.39 36.73
C TYR A 689 28.57 22.72 38.23
N ASP A 690 29.71 22.94 38.87
CA ASP A 690 29.74 23.29 40.30
C ASP A 690 29.17 24.69 40.57
N LEU A 691 29.29 25.61 39.60
CA LEU A 691 28.89 27.00 39.70
C LEU A 691 28.71 27.65 38.32
N LEU A 692 27.66 28.46 38.16
CA LEU A 692 27.47 29.39 37.04
C LEU A 692 27.31 30.82 37.56
N ARG A 693 27.94 31.79 36.88
CA ARG A 693 27.89 33.20 37.26
C ARG A 693 26.99 34.02 36.33
N THR A 694 26.48 35.12 36.87
CA THR A 694 25.62 36.09 36.14
C THR A 694 26.05 37.54 36.29
N ASP A 695 27.31 37.81 36.64
CA ASP A 695 27.82 39.18 36.75
C ASP A 695 28.13 39.78 35.36
N ALA A 696 28.40 41.08 35.30
CA ALA A 696 28.61 41.80 34.03
C ALA A 696 29.81 41.28 33.21
N ALA A 697 30.75 40.57 33.83
CA ALA A 697 31.90 39.96 33.17
C ALA A 697 31.69 38.46 32.85
N HIS A 698 30.65 37.82 33.41
CA HIS A 698 30.40 36.38 33.29
C HIS A 698 28.91 36.09 33.06
N LEU A 699 28.57 35.59 31.87
CA LEU A 699 27.20 35.32 31.41
C LEU A 699 26.92 33.81 31.24
N GLU A 700 27.45 32.99 32.14
CA GLU A 700 27.46 31.52 31.98
C GLU A 700 26.06 30.92 32.11
N LEU A 701 25.26 31.40 33.08
CA LEU A 701 23.86 30.99 33.19
C LEU A 701 23.08 31.37 31.94
N GLN A 702 23.22 32.61 31.47
CA GLN A 702 22.50 33.11 30.30
C GLN A 702 22.86 32.31 29.05
N ALA A 703 24.12 31.88 28.91
CA ALA A 703 24.55 31.04 27.80
C ALA A 703 23.87 29.66 27.82
N ILE A 704 23.87 28.95 28.95
CA ILE A 704 23.26 27.61 29.03
C ILE A 704 21.73 27.68 29.00
N ALA A 705 21.12 28.54 29.80
CA ALA A 705 19.67 28.68 29.87
C ALA A 705 19.11 29.16 28.52
N GLY A 706 19.73 30.18 27.91
CA GLY A 706 19.33 30.66 26.59
C GLY A 706 19.48 29.60 25.50
N PHE A 707 20.52 28.78 25.56
CA PHE A 707 20.70 27.68 24.62
C PHE A 707 19.69 26.54 24.82
N PHE A 708 19.32 26.23 26.07
CA PHE A 708 18.26 25.27 26.38
C PHE A 708 16.91 25.70 25.82
N GLU A 709 16.56 26.99 25.97
CA GLU A 709 15.36 27.59 25.36
C GLU A 709 15.43 27.57 23.83
N GLN A 710 16.59 27.91 23.24
CA GLN A 710 16.81 27.86 21.79
C GLN A 710 16.62 26.44 21.24
N ALA A 711 17.08 25.42 21.97
CA ALA A 711 16.93 24.03 21.58
C ALA A 711 15.50 23.50 21.80
N SER A 712 14.64 24.25 22.52
CA SER A 712 13.31 23.83 22.93
C SER A 712 13.35 22.50 23.70
N GLY A 713 14.23 22.40 24.71
CA GLY A 713 14.42 21.18 25.49
C GLY A 713 15.04 20.05 24.67
N GLU A 714 14.40 18.89 24.63
CA GLU A 714 14.88 17.72 23.88
C GLU A 714 14.68 17.82 22.35
N ALA A 715 13.92 18.83 21.89
CA ALA A 715 13.39 18.87 20.54
C ALA A 715 14.45 19.07 19.44
N THR A 716 15.48 19.88 19.68
CA THR A 716 16.44 20.29 18.64
C THR A 716 17.84 19.76 18.92
N PRO A 717 18.46 18.99 17.98
CA PRO A 717 19.83 18.55 18.14
C PRO A 717 20.85 19.67 17.85
N PHE A 718 22.05 19.53 18.38
CA PHE A 718 23.15 20.49 18.29
C PHE A 718 24.51 19.79 18.29
N TRP A 719 25.53 20.49 17.79
CA TRP A 719 26.90 20.01 17.80
C TRP A 719 27.60 20.28 19.12
N ILE A 720 28.34 19.30 19.62
CA ILE A 720 29.27 19.48 20.72
C ILE A 720 30.65 18.92 20.34
N GLU A 721 31.71 19.65 20.66
CA GLU A 721 33.06 19.07 20.63
C GLU A 721 33.18 18.12 21.82
N PRO A 722 33.41 16.81 21.59
CA PRO A 722 33.46 15.85 22.67
C PRO A 722 34.63 16.20 23.61
N PRO A 723 34.37 16.43 24.89
CA PRO A 723 35.36 16.94 25.84
C PRO A 723 36.60 16.03 25.92
N GLY A 724 37.78 16.58 25.62
CA GLY A 724 39.04 15.83 25.64
C GLY A 724 39.20 14.77 24.54
N LEU A 725 38.26 14.66 23.60
CA LEU A 725 38.25 13.71 22.50
C LEU A 725 38.06 14.37 21.12
N SER A 726 37.96 15.70 21.07
CA SER A 726 37.61 16.43 19.85
C SER A 726 38.76 16.55 18.85
N ALA A 727 40.01 16.67 19.30
CA ALA A 727 41.16 16.86 18.41
C ALA A 727 41.78 15.52 17.99
N VAL A 728 41.84 15.29 16.68
CA VAL A 728 42.42 14.09 16.07
C VAL A 728 43.61 14.49 15.20
N ILE A 729 44.74 13.81 15.37
CA ILE A 729 45.99 14.06 14.63
C ILE A 729 46.43 12.76 13.96
N GLY A 730 46.71 12.83 12.66
CA GLY A 730 47.30 11.75 11.86
C GLY A 730 46.40 10.52 11.74
N GLN A 731 45.09 10.68 11.85
CA GLN A 731 44.16 9.54 11.88
C GLN A 731 44.07 8.87 10.51
N PRO A 732 44.39 7.57 10.42
CA PRO A 732 44.17 6.81 9.20
C PRO A 732 42.68 6.73 8.88
N ILE A 733 42.31 7.10 7.66
CA ILE A 733 40.91 7.10 7.18
C ILE A 733 40.68 6.16 5.99
N GLY A 734 41.75 5.62 5.40
CA GLY A 734 41.64 4.64 4.31
C GLY A 734 42.95 4.44 3.55
N ALA A 735 42.87 3.66 2.47
CA ALA A 735 43.96 3.49 1.51
C ALA A 735 43.41 3.65 0.08
N GLY A 736 44.21 4.27 -0.79
CA GLY A 736 43.86 4.43 -2.20
C GLY A 736 43.77 3.08 -2.93
N ASN A 737 42.87 3.01 -3.90
CA ASN A 737 42.71 1.87 -4.81
C ASN A 737 42.88 2.26 -6.29
N GLY A 738 43.33 3.50 -6.57
CA GLY A 738 43.51 4.02 -7.93
C GLY A 738 42.23 4.49 -8.64
N SER A 739 41.05 4.37 -8.02
CA SER A 739 39.76 4.80 -8.60
C SER A 739 38.87 5.60 -7.64
N GLN A 740 38.93 5.31 -6.34
CA GLN A 740 38.15 6.00 -5.30
C GLN A 740 38.73 7.38 -4.99
N THR A 741 37.88 8.40 -4.99
CA THR A 741 38.24 9.79 -4.67
C THR A 741 37.68 10.26 -3.33
N VAL A 742 36.71 9.55 -2.76
CA VAL A 742 35.97 9.98 -1.56
C VAL A 742 36.26 9.04 -0.39
N PHE A 743 36.64 9.61 0.75
CA PHE A 743 36.99 8.89 1.97
C PHE A 743 36.27 9.50 3.18
N PRO A 744 35.37 8.75 3.86
CA PRO A 744 34.67 9.25 5.03
C PRO A 744 35.64 9.45 6.21
N LEU A 745 35.38 10.47 7.03
CA LEU A 745 36.11 10.64 8.28
C LEU A 745 35.69 9.57 9.28
N VAL A 746 36.70 8.94 9.89
CA VAL A 746 36.56 7.99 10.98
C VAL A 746 37.50 8.40 12.09
N ALA A 747 37.15 8.12 13.34
CA ALA A 747 37.98 8.43 14.48
C ALA A 747 38.13 7.23 15.40
N SER A 748 39.34 7.08 15.95
CA SER A 748 39.65 6.01 16.89
C SER A 748 39.53 6.47 18.35
N ILE A 749 38.82 5.71 19.17
CA ILE A 749 38.82 5.80 20.63
C ILE A 749 39.44 4.50 21.15
N GLY A 750 40.73 4.54 21.47
CA GLY A 750 41.49 3.34 21.79
C GLY A 750 41.57 2.39 20.59
N SER A 751 41.11 1.14 20.77
CA SER A 751 41.09 0.13 19.70
C SER A 751 39.83 0.15 18.83
N TYR A 752 38.82 0.96 19.18
CA TYR A 752 37.60 1.10 18.40
C TYR A 752 37.74 2.26 17.41
N THR A 753 37.37 2.04 16.15
CA THR A 753 37.28 3.08 15.12
C THR A 753 35.84 3.17 14.64
N GLY A 754 35.25 4.35 14.74
CA GLY A 754 33.86 4.62 14.36
C GLY A 754 33.73 5.77 13.37
N PRO A 755 32.55 5.93 12.75
CA PRO A 755 32.28 7.06 11.86
C PRO A 755 32.26 8.38 12.63
N VAL A 756 32.75 9.44 11.98
CA VAL A 756 32.63 10.82 12.47
C VAL A 756 31.35 11.41 11.91
N TYR A 757 30.46 11.91 12.76
CA TYR A 757 29.16 12.44 12.34
C TYR A 757 29.19 13.93 11.99
N GLY A 758 30.18 14.68 12.51
CA GLY A 758 30.42 16.09 12.16
C GLY A 758 31.88 16.47 12.42
N THR A 759 32.33 17.57 11.82
CA THR A 759 33.71 18.06 12.00
C THR A 759 33.73 19.58 12.20
N SER A 760 34.57 20.07 13.12
CA SER A 760 34.85 21.51 13.27
C SER A 760 35.88 22.01 12.26
N GLY A 761 36.41 21.11 11.42
CA GLY A 761 37.31 21.41 10.32
C GLY A 761 38.41 20.35 10.17
N VAL A 762 38.91 20.20 8.95
CA VAL A 762 40.11 19.40 8.65
C VAL A 762 41.29 20.34 8.47
N THR A 763 42.33 20.16 9.28
CA THR A 763 43.51 21.04 9.32
C THR A 763 44.67 20.53 8.47
N ALA A 764 44.73 19.20 8.22
CA ALA A 764 45.73 18.61 7.34
C ALA A 764 45.25 17.26 6.76
N VAL A 765 45.73 16.93 5.56
CA VAL A 765 45.54 15.61 4.92
C VAL A 765 46.89 15.08 4.47
N TYR A 766 47.13 13.79 4.66
CA TYR A 766 48.41 13.13 4.39
C TYR A 766 48.23 11.95 3.43
N LEU A 767 49.15 11.81 2.49
CA LEU A 767 49.31 10.61 1.65
C LEU A 767 50.66 9.96 2.00
N ASN A 768 50.63 8.72 2.51
CA ASN A 768 51.82 8.02 3.04
C ASN A 768 52.65 8.88 4.01
N GLY A 769 51.98 9.64 4.88
CA GLY A 769 52.62 10.53 5.86
C GLY A 769 53.12 11.87 5.30
N VAL A 770 52.95 12.15 4.00
CA VAL A 770 53.31 13.44 3.39
C VAL A 770 52.10 14.35 3.32
N ALA A 771 52.20 15.52 3.96
CA ALA A 771 51.13 16.51 3.99
C ALA A 771 50.79 17.02 2.57
N GLN A 772 49.50 17.07 2.26
CA GLN A 772 48.95 17.54 0.99
C GLN A 772 48.40 18.96 1.17
N PRO A 773 49.07 20.00 0.65
CA PRO A 773 48.64 21.39 0.83
C PRO A 773 47.41 21.77 -0.01
N ASN A 774 47.09 20.98 -1.03
CA ASN A 774 45.95 21.16 -1.94
C ASN A 774 45.54 19.81 -2.56
N GLY A 775 44.54 19.81 -3.45
CA GLY A 775 44.09 18.61 -4.16
C GLY A 775 43.01 17.81 -3.42
N TRP A 776 42.42 18.38 -2.38
CA TRP A 776 41.32 17.79 -1.62
C TRP A 776 40.33 18.85 -1.15
N SER A 777 39.11 18.42 -0.84
CA SER A 777 38.03 19.22 -0.24
C SER A 777 37.28 18.38 0.80
N VAL A 778 36.53 19.05 1.69
CA VAL A 778 35.77 18.39 2.75
C VAL A 778 34.29 18.70 2.58
N SER A 779 33.44 17.69 2.67
CA SER A 779 31.99 17.91 2.67
C SER A 779 31.56 18.67 3.92
N SER A 780 30.65 19.62 3.75
CA SER A 780 30.01 20.31 4.88
C SER A 780 28.81 19.50 5.40
N GLY A 781 28.49 19.65 6.68
CA GLY A 781 27.33 19.02 7.31
C GLY A 781 27.63 17.67 7.95
N TYR A 782 26.68 16.74 7.84
CA TYR A 782 26.73 15.43 8.49
C TYR A 782 27.61 14.44 7.74
N LEU A 783 28.25 13.53 8.48
CA LEU A 783 29.13 12.47 7.95
C LEU A 783 30.21 13.03 7.02
N PRO A 784 31.10 13.93 7.51
CA PRO A 784 32.11 14.60 6.70
C PRO A 784 33.04 13.61 5.97
N GLN A 785 33.38 13.94 4.73
CA GLN A 785 34.21 13.13 3.86
C GLN A 785 35.28 14.00 3.19
N ILE A 786 36.48 13.46 3.03
CA ILE A 786 37.54 14.06 2.22
C ILE A 786 37.39 13.57 0.79
N THR A 787 37.29 14.51 -0.15
CA THR A 787 37.23 14.23 -1.59
C THR A 787 38.49 14.75 -2.28
N PHE A 788 39.26 13.85 -2.88
CA PHE A 788 40.45 14.17 -3.67
C PHE A 788 40.08 14.53 -5.12
N THR A 789 40.80 15.48 -5.69
CA THR A 789 40.65 15.87 -7.13
C THR A 789 41.14 14.77 -8.08
N SER A 790 42.02 13.88 -7.61
CA SER A 790 42.51 12.70 -8.32
C SER A 790 42.59 11.51 -7.37
N ALA A 791 42.17 10.33 -7.80
CA ALA A 791 42.15 9.14 -6.95
C ALA A 791 43.56 8.80 -6.44
N PRO A 792 43.76 8.63 -5.12
CA PRO A 792 45.04 8.17 -4.58
C PRO A 792 45.39 6.79 -5.14
N GLY A 793 46.68 6.59 -5.46
CA GLY A 793 47.19 5.35 -6.03
C GLY A 793 46.95 4.12 -5.14
N VAL A 794 46.95 2.93 -5.74
CA VAL A 794 46.74 1.65 -5.04
C VAL A 794 47.74 1.52 -3.87
N GLY A 795 47.23 1.29 -2.66
CA GLY A 795 48.03 1.08 -1.46
C GLY A 795 48.60 2.34 -0.81
N VAL A 796 48.28 3.54 -1.32
CA VAL A 796 48.66 4.80 -0.67
C VAL A 796 47.79 5.02 0.58
N GLY A 797 48.40 5.03 1.76
CA GLY A 797 47.71 5.28 3.02
C GLY A 797 47.27 6.74 3.13
N ILE A 798 46.04 6.96 3.59
CA ILE A 798 45.41 8.27 3.71
C ILE A 798 45.15 8.55 5.18
N ALA A 799 45.61 9.69 5.67
CA ALA A 799 45.38 10.15 7.04
C ALA A 799 45.00 11.63 7.09
N ALA A 800 44.38 12.08 8.18
CA ALA A 800 43.99 13.48 8.35
C ALA A 800 44.05 13.96 9.80
N ASP A 801 44.24 15.27 9.95
CA ASP A 801 44.08 16.02 11.20
C ASP A 801 42.75 16.76 11.14
N PHE A 802 41.88 16.58 12.13
CA PHE A 802 40.57 17.24 12.15
C PHE A 802 39.97 17.30 13.55
N GLY A 803 39.02 18.22 13.74
CA GLY A 803 38.18 18.28 14.93
C GLY A 803 36.90 17.44 14.75
N ILE A 804 36.51 16.66 15.75
CA ILE A 804 35.26 15.88 15.80
C ILE A 804 34.15 16.72 16.43
N LEU A 805 32.95 16.63 15.86
CA LEU A 805 31.70 17.05 16.50
C LEU A 805 30.79 15.84 16.70
N TRP A 806 30.15 15.78 17.88
CA TRP A 806 29.06 14.86 18.17
C TRP A 806 27.73 15.57 18.06
N LEU A 807 26.78 14.96 17.37
CA LEU A 807 25.41 15.46 17.32
C LEU A 807 24.69 14.99 18.59
N CYS A 808 24.22 15.93 19.40
CA CYS A 808 23.58 15.64 20.67
C CYS A 808 22.24 16.37 20.78
N ARG A 809 21.40 15.94 21.71
CA ARG A 809 20.27 16.73 22.22
C ARG A 809 20.31 16.73 23.75
N PHE A 810 19.55 17.62 24.38
CA PHE A 810 19.25 17.49 25.80
C PHE A 810 18.51 16.16 26.05
N ALA A 811 18.78 15.55 27.21
CA ALA A 811 18.15 14.28 27.60
C ALA A 811 16.81 14.47 28.31
N GLU A 812 16.45 15.71 28.67
CA GLU A 812 15.31 16.06 29.52
C GLU A 812 14.75 17.42 29.07
N ASP A 813 13.41 17.54 29.02
CA ASP A 813 12.67 18.78 28.67
C ASP A 813 12.59 19.82 29.80
N VAL A 814 13.21 19.55 30.95
CA VAL A 814 13.18 20.43 32.12
C VAL A 814 14.59 20.66 32.66
N ARG A 815 14.88 21.90 33.06
CA ARG A 815 16.12 22.28 33.75
C ARG A 815 15.79 23.09 34.99
N ASP A 816 16.43 22.72 36.09
CA ASP A 816 16.32 23.40 37.38
C ASP A 816 17.60 24.20 37.63
N PHE A 817 17.44 25.53 37.72
CA PHE A 817 18.53 26.47 37.98
C PHE A 817 18.30 27.10 39.36
N GLU A 818 19.21 26.88 40.31
CA GLU A 818 19.08 27.34 41.69
C GLU A 818 20.07 28.49 41.98
N GLU A 819 19.59 29.69 42.30
CA GLU A 819 20.45 30.76 42.82
C GLU A 819 20.71 30.54 44.31
N PHE A 820 21.86 29.95 44.66
CA PHE A 820 22.18 29.63 46.04
C PHE A 820 22.90 30.79 46.77
N MET A 821 23.44 31.74 46.02
CA MET A 821 24.04 32.98 46.51
C MET A 821 23.93 34.03 45.41
N THR A 822 23.82 35.31 45.75
CA THR A 822 23.61 36.38 44.77
C THR A 822 24.62 36.30 43.60
N MET A 823 24.09 36.20 42.37
CA MET A 823 24.83 36.04 41.12
C MET A 823 25.57 34.70 40.93
N LEU A 824 25.31 33.73 41.80
CA LEU A 824 25.92 32.40 41.82
C LEU A 824 24.83 31.32 41.78
N TRP A 825 24.82 30.56 40.69
CA TRP A 825 23.80 29.58 40.37
C TRP A 825 24.37 28.17 40.36
N ALA A 826 23.63 27.22 40.89
CA ALA A 826 23.92 25.81 40.80
C ALA A 826 23.13 25.21 39.63
N LEU A 827 23.83 24.52 38.74
CA LEU A 827 23.27 23.70 37.68
C LEU A 827 23.86 22.31 37.82
N ARG A 828 23.19 21.44 38.59
CA ARG A 828 23.73 20.14 39.02
C ARG A 828 24.35 19.37 37.86
N THR A 829 23.53 18.88 36.91
CA THR A 829 24.02 18.11 35.78
C THR A 829 23.19 18.39 34.54
N VAL A 830 23.85 18.78 33.44
CA VAL A 830 23.26 18.79 32.11
C VAL A 830 23.50 17.44 31.48
N ARG A 831 22.41 16.69 31.25
CA ARG A 831 22.46 15.41 30.55
C ARG A 831 22.17 15.61 29.07
N LEU A 832 23.04 15.05 28.25
CA LEU A 832 22.94 15.02 26.80
C LEU A 832 22.96 13.58 26.30
N VAL A 833 22.33 13.33 25.18
CA VAL A 833 22.40 12.03 24.48
C VAL A 833 22.79 12.28 23.04
N THR A 834 23.77 11.54 22.54
CA THR A 834 24.11 11.59 21.11
C THR A 834 22.95 11.07 20.27
N VAL A 835 22.71 11.68 19.12
CA VAL A 835 21.71 11.24 18.14
C VAL A 835 22.37 11.05 16.77
N ARG A 836 21.69 10.34 15.87
CA ARG A 836 22.18 10.13 14.50
C ARG A 836 21.59 11.17 13.57
N ALA A 837 22.40 11.55 12.58
CA ALA A 837 22.05 12.46 11.50
C ALA A 837 21.04 11.86 10.54
#